data_AF-A0A2V6CJ46-F1
#
_entry.id   AF-A0A2V6CJ46-F1
#
_cell.length_a   1.000
_cell.length_b   1.000
_cell.length_c   1.000
_cell.angle_alpha   90.00
_cell.angle_beta   90.00
_cell.angle_gamma   90.00
#
_symmetry.space_group_name_H-M   'P 1'
#
loop_
_entity.id
_entity.type
_entity.pdbx_description
1 polymer ?
#
loop_
_entity_poly.entity_id
_entity_poly.type
_entity_poly.pdbx_seq_one_letter_code
_entity_poly.pdbx_strand_id
1 'polypeptide(L)'
;MVGLAKDCRSRHPTSQRIFSRAEGVRGAGSSLGHRLAPSWDPEASSSEVAYCEKSRGSWLLVRHGSALQLMQLNNLASTKNGMKKATLVLSLMCLFTMPLLLTNCGPMNPRCPFNLLPIVEIQINSTASNHDDYGSTAGYTSCRARVTNFGAPTFRLPFFELPFGGGKNFPGGVSVELRNSAGSSNLVFSASGGRAAGSPSIFATLPDDGGWLTFYVKGTVTNAVDKTASVEMATAGATCNEVVLARKAMMVPPGAPPIPAAPSRPRVEIEVASVSTLDDYITWAPVSCQIRWADGAAPSTLNITLQNMSGTDRLRFADSSLGGGATATNAILPLTLNGDGSWVTFYIAGNYNNASLNDKDAVMEVIDGSTNSLLSREGVMVRIRKNANNLTPAERDRYLEALKKLDLTYNDYIDFVKTHSRNSTGSNTVAHRQAHRGSAFLPWHRAFILHIERLLQAADPSVALPYWKFDDNAPNMFTPDFIGSNSPGNNYVTLAAGNPIVSWTLPGEGVAVGIQRQTPYGDGGHPALATELATLGLGSPGFTYAGFKNSEPDPHDPAHFRSGQISWIGPDPSLAVRDPLFFFLHCNVDRLWAKWQWTRTRYTITDVNVYDLQGSYVSPAPGVAGPAFTVVNGTITANRTLGQYADDTMWPWDNVKRGSPATAERPDIAILAPFPTTLAASSPSAKPTVKSVIDYLGITNTSPASGLGFGYDDFFPY
;
A
#
# COMPACT_ATOMS: atom_id res chain seq x y z
N MET A 1 16.25 26.55 41.26
CA MET A 1 15.60 27.03 40.01
C MET A 1 15.00 28.43 40.14
N VAL A 2 14.17 28.72 41.16
CA VAL A 2 13.51 30.05 41.33
C VAL A 2 14.49 31.24 41.43
N GLY A 3 15.67 31.07 42.04
CA GLY A 3 16.70 32.11 42.11
C GLY A 3 17.45 32.38 40.80
N LEU A 4 17.52 31.41 39.88
CA LEU A 4 18.16 31.58 38.56
C LEU A 4 17.23 32.28 37.55
N ALA A 5 15.92 32.05 37.66
CA ALA A 5 14.91 32.63 36.77
C ALA A 5 14.66 34.14 37.01
N LYS A 6 14.88 34.65 38.24
CA LYS A 6 14.74 36.09 38.54
C LYS A 6 15.85 36.94 37.93
N ASP A 7 17.07 36.41 37.78
CA ASP A 7 18.24 37.15 37.31
C ASP A 7 18.31 37.29 35.77
N CYS A 8 18.00 36.21 35.02
CA CYS A 8 18.02 36.26 33.53
C CYS A 8 16.94 37.21 32.96
N ARG A 9 15.92 37.59 33.75
CA ARG A 9 14.83 38.54 33.39
C ARG A 9 15.33 39.99 33.23
N SER A 10 16.52 40.33 33.72
CA SER A 10 17.01 41.72 33.80
C SER A 10 17.92 42.18 32.66
N ARG A 11 18.33 41.29 31.72
CA ARG A 11 19.41 41.61 30.76
C ARG A 11 19.16 41.31 29.28
N HIS A 12 18.02 40.75 28.86
CA HIS A 12 17.74 40.45 27.44
C HIS A 12 16.26 40.65 27.04
N PRO A 13 15.95 41.28 25.87
CA PRO A 13 14.58 41.53 25.41
C PRO A 13 13.75 40.26 25.15
N THR A 14 14.38 39.17 24.74
CA THR A 14 13.73 37.87 24.47
C THR A 14 13.24 37.16 25.73
N SER A 15 13.81 37.48 26.90
CA SER A 15 13.41 36.88 28.19
C SER A 15 12.10 37.43 28.75
N GLN A 16 11.65 38.61 28.29
CA GLN A 16 10.39 39.22 28.73
C GLN A 16 9.15 38.50 28.16
N ARG A 17 9.23 37.94 26.94
CA ARG A 17 8.09 37.21 26.31
C ARG A 17 7.73 35.90 27.01
N ILE A 18 8.71 35.22 27.61
CA ILE A 18 8.50 33.93 28.28
C ILE A 18 7.74 34.09 29.62
N PHE A 19 7.64 35.31 30.16
CA PHE A 19 7.41 35.52 31.59
C PHE A 19 6.38 36.60 32.01
N SER A 20 5.54 37.12 31.10
CA SER A 20 4.58 38.20 31.41
C SER A 20 3.11 37.84 31.20
N ARG A 21 2.40 37.48 32.29
CA ARG A 21 0.99 37.87 32.59
C ARG A 21 0.57 37.30 33.96
N ALA A 22 0.74 38.09 35.02
CA ALA A 22 0.03 37.92 36.29
C ALA A 22 0.16 39.22 37.10
N GLU A 23 -0.76 40.17 36.92
CA GLU A 23 -1.00 41.22 37.89
C GLU A 23 -2.51 41.29 38.18
N GLY A 24 -2.87 41.13 39.45
CA GLY A 24 -4.23 41.36 39.93
C GLY A 24 -4.59 40.52 41.16
N VAL A 25 -4.32 41.07 42.35
CA VAL A 25 -5.14 41.04 43.59
C VAL A 25 -4.22 41.07 44.82
N ARG A 26 -4.17 42.23 45.49
CA ARG A 26 -3.66 42.40 46.87
C ARG A 26 -4.86 42.37 47.82
N GLY A 27 -4.75 41.64 48.92
CA GLY A 27 -5.68 41.69 50.05
C GLY A 27 -5.07 40.97 51.25
N ALA A 28 -5.14 41.63 52.41
CA ALA A 28 -4.34 41.40 53.61
C ALA A 28 -4.64 40.09 54.37
N GLY A 29 -3.69 39.67 55.22
CA GLY A 29 -3.95 38.73 56.32
C GLY A 29 -3.02 37.51 56.32
N SER A 30 -2.35 37.31 57.44
CA SER A 30 -1.31 36.32 57.70
C SER A 30 -1.74 34.85 57.57
N SER A 31 -0.76 34.03 57.15
CA SER A 31 -0.68 32.56 57.11
C SER A 31 -1.37 31.85 55.93
N LEU A 32 -0.57 31.40 54.94
CA LEU A 32 -0.78 30.20 54.12
C LEU A 32 0.37 30.02 53.10
N GLY A 33 0.87 28.79 52.97
CA GLY A 33 1.87 28.42 51.96
C GLY A 33 1.25 28.38 50.56
N HIS A 34 1.93 28.92 49.56
CA HIS A 34 1.41 28.99 48.19
C HIS A 34 2.19 28.11 47.20
N ARG A 35 1.47 27.14 46.61
CA ARG A 35 1.75 26.52 45.31
C ARG A 35 1.68 27.61 44.24
N LEU A 36 2.72 27.73 43.41
CA LEU A 36 2.64 28.47 42.14
C LEU A 36 2.21 27.47 41.05
N ALA A 37 0.94 27.50 40.68
CA ALA A 37 0.48 27.00 39.37
C ALA A 37 0.59 28.18 38.39
N PRO A 38 1.39 28.09 37.32
CA PRO A 38 1.30 29.07 36.25
C PRO A 38 0.17 28.63 35.30
N SER A 39 -0.77 29.54 35.02
CA SER A 39 -1.70 29.38 33.90
C SER A 39 -0.90 29.50 32.61
N TRP A 40 -0.77 28.42 31.85
CA TRP A 40 -0.07 28.38 30.57
C TRP A 40 -1.07 28.23 29.44
N ASP A 41 -0.87 28.97 28.36
CA ASP A 41 -1.64 28.87 27.12
C ASP A 41 -1.26 27.56 26.36
N PRO A 42 -2.21 26.64 26.09
CA PRO A 42 -1.93 25.36 25.45
C PRO A 42 -1.72 25.43 23.92
N GLU A 43 -1.87 26.59 23.28
CA GLU A 43 -1.84 26.71 21.80
C GLU A 43 -0.50 27.19 21.17
N ALA A 44 0.57 27.38 21.95
CA ALA A 44 1.86 27.83 21.39
C ALA A 44 2.61 26.69 20.66
N SER A 45 2.67 26.76 19.33
CA SER A 45 3.24 25.74 18.43
C SER A 45 4.74 25.91 18.08
N SER A 46 5.46 26.84 18.70
CA SER A 46 6.87 27.13 18.38
C SER A 46 7.86 26.69 19.46
N SER A 47 9.05 26.25 19.02
CA SER A 47 10.18 25.92 19.91
C SER A 47 10.96 27.19 20.27
N GLU A 48 11.26 27.41 21.55
CA GLU A 48 11.99 28.58 22.05
C GLU A 48 13.28 28.16 22.78
N VAL A 49 14.39 28.87 22.51
CA VAL A 49 15.72 28.61 23.11
C VAL A 49 16.26 29.87 23.76
N ALA A 50 16.75 29.77 24.99
CA ALA A 50 17.41 30.85 25.73
C ALA A 50 18.78 30.41 26.28
N TYR A 51 19.79 31.25 26.11
CA TYR A 51 21.15 31.07 26.62
C TYR A 51 21.42 32.02 27.79
N CYS A 52 21.99 31.52 28.90
CA CYS A 52 22.36 32.35 30.05
C CYS A 52 23.75 31.93 30.57
N GLU A 53 24.65 32.90 30.76
CA GLU A 53 26.05 32.67 31.16
C GLU A 53 26.33 33.30 32.53
N LYS A 54 26.96 32.54 33.45
CA LYS A 54 27.41 33.04 34.76
C LYS A 54 28.85 32.62 35.03
N SER A 55 29.50 33.27 36.00
CA SER A 55 30.90 33.03 36.43
C SER A 55 31.23 31.60 36.88
N ARG A 56 30.24 30.70 36.96
CA ARG A 56 30.40 29.28 37.30
C ARG A 56 29.84 28.30 36.25
N GLY A 57 29.56 28.75 35.02
CA GLY A 57 29.18 27.87 33.89
C GLY A 57 28.12 28.45 32.94
N SER A 58 28.02 27.85 31.76
CA SER A 58 27.07 28.22 30.69
C SER A 58 25.89 27.25 30.64
N TRP A 59 24.69 27.77 30.42
CA TRP A 59 23.44 27.01 30.50
C TRP A 59 22.54 27.27 29.28
N LEU A 60 21.90 26.21 28.79
CA LEU A 60 20.93 26.26 27.69
C LEU A 60 19.55 25.80 28.19
N LEU A 61 18.52 26.60 27.91
CA LEU A 61 17.12 26.29 28.21
C LEU A 61 16.35 26.11 26.90
N VAL A 62 15.64 24.99 26.75
CA VAL A 62 14.86 24.65 25.54
C VAL A 62 13.43 24.27 25.93
N ARG A 63 12.44 24.86 25.26
CA ARG A 63 11.01 24.54 25.39
C ARG A 63 10.48 23.90 24.11
N HIS A 64 9.76 22.79 24.24
CA HIS A 64 8.98 22.15 23.17
C HIS A 64 7.61 21.70 23.73
N GLY A 65 6.53 22.35 23.31
CA GLY A 65 5.19 22.11 23.88
C GLY A 65 5.14 22.36 25.39
N SER A 66 4.72 21.35 26.16
CA SER A 66 4.65 21.36 27.64
C SER A 66 5.94 20.90 28.34
N ALA A 67 6.96 20.46 27.60
CA ALA A 67 8.22 19.97 28.14
C ALA A 67 9.28 21.09 28.21
N LEU A 68 10.02 21.13 29.32
CA LEU A 68 11.14 22.07 29.55
C LEU A 68 12.40 21.28 29.91
N GLN A 69 13.47 21.48 29.15
CA GLN A 69 14.80 20.90 29.44
C GLN A 69 15.83 21.99 29.75
N LEU A 70 16.64 21.73 30.78
CA LEU A 70 17.76 22.56 31.19
C LEU A 70 19.05 21.74 31.06
N MET A 71 19.99 22.19 30.24
CA MET A 71 21.29 21.55 30.08
C MET A 71 22.42 22.43 30.63
N GLN A 72 23.29 21.81 31.43
CA GLN A 72 24.54 22.39 31.89
C GLN A 72 25.66 22.02 30.92
N LEU A 73 26.33 23.00 30.34
CA LEU A 73 27.49 22.76 29.47
C LEU A 73 28.73 22.64 30.36
N ASN A 74 29.06 21.42 30.80
CA ASN A 74 30.25 21.16 31.61
C ASN A 74 31.47 20.84 30.72
N ASN A 75 32.62 21.43 31.07
CA ASN A 75 33.96 21.24 30.47
C ASN A 75 34.22 21.79 29.06
N LEU A 76 34.17 23.12 28.91
CA LEU A 76 34.97 23.81 27.88
C LEU A 76 36.18 24.46 28.54
N ALA A 77 37.28 23.71 28.63
CA ALA A 77 38.55 24.19 29.14
C ALA A 77 39.04 25.42 28.35
N SER A 78 39.62 26.36 29.10
CA SER A 78 40.26 27.60 28.66
C SER A 78 41.02 27.49 27.33
N THR A 79 40.50 28.11 26.28
CA THR A 79 41.30 28.52 25.11
C THR A 79 41.20 30.03 24.95
N LYS A 80 42.35 30.71 24.99
CA LYS A 80 42.55 32.17 25.02
C LYS A 80 42.04 32.98 23.81
N ASN A 81 41.35 32.38 22.84
CA ASN A 81 40.86 33.10 21.66
C ASN A 81 39.33 33.07 21.59
N GLY A 82 38.70 34.20 21.95
CA GLY A 82 37.24 34.38 21.96
C GLY A 82 36.53 34.12 20.62
N MET A 83 37.25 34.23 19.49
CA MET A 83 36.67 33.90 18.18
C MET A 83 36.38 32.39 18.00
N LYS A 84 37.14 31.48 18.61
CA LYS A 84 36.90 30.03 18.46
C LYS A 84 35.68 29.53 19.25
N LYS A 85 35.28 30.23 20.33
CA LYS A 85 34.06 29.91 21.09
C LYS A 85 32.79 30.30 20.33
N ALA A 86 32.78 31.45 19.67
CA ALA A 86 31.66 31.85 18.81
C ALA A 86 31.50 30.90 17.61
N THR A 87 32.60 30.46 16.99
CA THR A 87 32.54 29.48 15.90
C THR A 87 32.12 28.09 16.37
N LEU A 88 32.52 27.64 17.56
CA LEU A 88 32.07 26.35 18.11
C LEU A 88 30.61 26.39 18.58
N VAL A 89 30.13 27.52 19.12
CA VAL A 89 28.71 27.71 19.48
C VAL A 89 27.85 27.92 18.23
N LEU A 90 28.32 28.61 17.18
CA LEU A 90 27.64 28.61 15.88
C LEU A 90 27.67 27.24 15.21
N SER A 91 28.73 26.45 15.40
CA SER A 91 28.84 25.10 14.86
C SER A 91 27.97 24.10 15.63
N LEU A 92 27.85 24.21 16.95
CA LEU A 92 26.89 23.44 17.74
C LEU A 92 25.46 23.93 17.50
N MET A 93 25.21 25.23 17.38
CA MET A 93 23.91 25.74 16.92
C MET A 93 23.63 25.17 15.53
N CYS A 94 24.54 25.19 14.57
CA CYS A 94 24.35 24.55 13.27
C CYS A 94 24.20 23.03 13.36
N LEU A 95 24.91 22.31 14.23
CA LEU A 95 24.75 20.86 14.41
C LEU A 95 23.43 20.47 15.11
N PHE A 96 22.86 21.36 15.93
CA PHE A 96 21.58 21.17 16.60
C PHE A 96 20.40 21.88 15.90
N THR A 97 20.64 22.81 14.98
CA THR A 97 19.63 23.45 14.10
C THR A 97 19.64 22.91 12.67
N MET A 98 20.71 22.27 12.18
CA MET A 98 20.71 21.58 10.88
C MET A 98 19.86 20.31 10.81
N PRO A 99 19.50 19.62 11.91
CA PRO A 99 18.42 18.63 11.83
C PRO A 99 17.05 19.27 11.66
N LEU A 100 16.91 20.60 11.79
CA LEU A 100 15.62 21.30 11.83
C LEU A 100 15.40 22.32 10.70
N LEU A 101 16.40 22.56 9.83
CA LEU A 101 16.25 23.33 8.58
C LEU A 101 16.44 22.46 7.31
N LEU A 102 16.63 21.15 7.48
CA LEU A 102 16.48 20.13 6.44
C LEU A 102 15.13 19.43 6.58
N THR A 103 14.04 20.20 6.50
CA THR A 103 12.71 19.69 6.17
C THR A 103 12.38 20.13 4.75
N ASN A 104 13.21 19.70 3.80
CA ASN A 104 12.83 19.63 2.40
C ASN A 104 13.09 18.20 1.91
N CYS A 105 11.99 17.50 1.70
CA CYS A 105 11.75 16.45 0.72
C CYS A 105 12.95 15.54 0.37
N GLY A 106 13.03 14.40 1.08
CA GLY A 106 13.46 13.13 0.51
C GLY A 106 12.32 12.13 0.68
N PRO A 107 12.11 11.17 -0.24
CA PRO A 107 10.97 10.27 -0.20
C PRO A 107 11.15 9.34 1.00
N MET A 108 10.47 9.66 2.09
CA MET A 108 10.07 8.67 3.06
C MET A 108 8.57 8.66 2.97
N ASN A 109 8.05 7.76 2.12
CA ASN A 109 6.77 7.08 2.27
C ASN A 109 6.35 7.11 3.75
N PRO A 110 5.11 7.53 4.11
CA PRO A 110 4.69 7.73 5.50
C PRO A 110 5.17 6.58 6.37
N ARG A 111 6.33 6.77 7.02
CA ARG A 111 6.81 5.86 8.01
C ARG A 111 5.95 6.18 9.22
N CYS A 112 4.79 5.54 9.26
CA CYS A 112 4.22 5.12 10.53
C CYS A 112 5.41 4.63 11.37
N PRO A 113 5.57 5.07 12.63
CA PRO A 113 6.83 5.00 13.38
C PRO A 113 7.47 3.60 13.54
N PHE A 114 6.94 2.55 12.91
CA PHE A 114 7.39 1.16 12.93
C PHE A 114 7.27 0.39 11.60
N ASN A 115 7.16 1.02 10.43
CA ASN A 115 6.89 0.33 9.13
C ASN A 115 5.59 -0.51 9.13
N LEU A 116 4.65 -0.24 10.04
CA LEU A 116 3.37 -0.92 10.16
C LEU A 116 2.25 0.07 9.83
N LEU A 117 1.45 -0.21 8.81
CA LEU A 117 0.24 0.57 8.50
C LEU A 117 -0.88 0.22 9.51
N PRO A 118 -1.71 1.19 9.92
CA PRO A 118 -2.85 0.91 10.78
C PRO A 118 -3.90 0.12 9.99
N ILE A 119 -4.36 -0.98 10.58
CA ILE A 119 -5.56 -1.69 10.13
C ILE A 119 -6.73 -0.97 10.76
N VAL A 120 -7.52 -0.30 9.94
CA VAL A 120 -8.71 0.41 10.41
C VAL A 120 -9.92 -0.48 10.17
N GLU A 121 -10.84 -0.47 11.14
CA GLU A 121 -12.20 -0.98 11.03
C GLU A 121 -13.15 0.22 10.96
N ILE A 122 -14.12 0.21 10.02
CA ILE A 122 -15.21 1.19 9.93
C ILE A 122 -16.56 0.48 10.08
N GLN A 123 -17.44 1.03 10.92
CA GLN A 123 -18.80 0.55 11.11
C GLN A 123 -19.81 1.66 10.82
N ILE A 124 -20.74 1.38 9.89
CA ILE A 124 -21.90 2.24 9.62
C ILE A 124 -23.02 1.88 10.61
N ASN A 125 -23.78 2.87 11.06
CA ASN A 125 -24.78 2.74 12.11
C ASN A 125 -24.23 2.24 13.47
N SER A 126 -22.92 2.34 13.70
CA SER A 126 -22.24 1.90 14.93
C SER A 126 -22.47 0.43 15.31
N THR A 127 -22.73 -0.43 14.33
CA THR A 127 -22.97 -1.86 14.55
C THR A 127 -21.79 -2.70 14.06
N ALA A 128 -21.36 -3.66 14.89
CA ALA A 128 -20.28 -4.60 14.56
C ALA A 128 -20.66 -5.59 13.46
N SER A 129 -21.95 -5.85 13.39
CA SER A 129 -22.62 -6.58 12.35
C SER A 129 -22.75 -5.73 11.08
N ASN A 130 -22.23 -6.28 9.99
CA ASN A 130 -22.74 -6.35 8.61
C ASN A 130 -24.28 -6.15 8.37
N HIS A 131 -25.03 -5.49 9.24
CA HIS A 131 -26.30 -4.88 8.83
C HIS A 131 -26.06 -4.18 7.50
N ASP A 132 -27.03 -4.18 6.58
CA ASP A 132 -26.85 -3.34 5.39
C ASP A 132 -26.48 -1.94 5.86
N ASP A 133 -25.28 -1.52 5.44
CA ASP A 133 -24.73 -0.21 5.66
C ASP A 133 -25.67 0.81 4.99
N TYR A 134 -26.75 1.19 5.66
CA TYR A 134 -27.72 2.13 5.15
C TYR A 134 -27.53 3.51 5.77
N GLY A 135 -27.48 4.50 4.90
CA GLY A 135 -27.56 5.91 5.26
C GLY A 135 -28.96 6.47 5.03
N SER A 136 -29.07 7.78 5.24
CA SER A 136 -30.29 8.53 4.91
C SER A 136 -29.92 9.89 4.34
N THR A 137 -30.77 10.41 3.45
CA THR A 137 -30.76 11.83 3.06
C THR A 137 -31.52 12.72 4.06
N ALA A 138 -32.30 12.14 4.97
CA ALA A 138 -33.11 12.89 5.93
C ALA A 138 -32.31 13.31 7.17
N GLY A 139 -31.39 12.46 7.63
CA GLY A 139 -30.61 12.70 8.85
C GLY A 139 -29.26 11.99 8.84
N TYR A 140 -28.43 12.33 9.83
CA TYR A 140 -27.13 11.70 9.99
C TYR A 140 -27.27 10.28 10.55
N THR A 141 -26.48 9.39 9.99
CA THR A 141 -26.23 8.03 10.45
C THR A 141 -24.97 8.04 11.30
N SER A 142 -25.08 7.55 12.55
CA SER A 142 -23.92 7.42 13.44
C SER A 142 -22.99 6.34 12.90
N CYS A 143 -21.69 6.60 12.88
CA CYS A 143 -20.66 5.68 12.45
C CYS A 143 -19.52 5.67 13.47
N ARG A 144 -18.69 4.64 13.41
CA ARG A 144 -17.48 4.59 14.24
C ARG A 144 -16.34 3.87 13.54
N ALA A 145 -15.11 4.21 13.92
CA ALA A 145 -13.90 3.58 13.40
C ALA A 145 -12.84 3.39 14.49
N ARG A 146 -11.95 2.41 14.32
CA ARG A 146 -10.83 2.17 15.25
C ARG A 146 -9.66 1.51 14.55
N VAL A 147 -8.48 1.59 15.16
CA VAL A 147 -7.33 0.76 14.79
C VAL A 147 -7.47 -0.62 15.43
N THR A 148 -7.30 -1.70 14.68
CA THR A 148 -7.39 -3.08 15.20
C THR A 148 -6.01 -3.67 15.54
N ASN A 149 -4.94 -3.23 14.87
CA ASN A 149 -3.56 -3.63 15.16
C ASN A 149 -2.82 -2.64 16.08
N PHE A 150 -3.44 -2.22 17.19
CA PHE A 150 -2.91 -1.15 18.06
C PHE A 150 -1.80 -1.58 19.04
N GLY A 151 -1.66 -2.88 19.35
CA GLY A 151 -0.68 -3.40 20.33
C GLY A 151 0.71 -3.68 19.74
N ALA A 152 1.79 -3.43 20.51
CA ALA A 152 3.19 -3.61 20.06
C ALA A 152 3.48 -4.97 19.39
N PRO A 153 4.37 -5.04 18.38
CA PRO A 153 4.87 -6.33 17.91
C PRO A 153 5.71 -6.97 19.02
N THR A 154 5.62 -8.28 19.18
CA THR A 154 6.34 -9.04 20.23
C THR A 154 7.87 -9.13 20.04
N PHE A 155 8.46 -8.28 19.19
CA PHE A 155 9.90 -8.32 18.91
C PHE A 155 10.69 -7.43 19.87
N ARG A 156 11.10 -7.99 21.02
CA ARG A 156 12.10 -7.37 21.90
C ARG A 156 13.51 -7.64 21.38
N LEU A 157 14.25 -6.60 21.04
CA LEU A 157 15.71 -6.69 20.91
C LEU A 157 16.35 -6.66 22.31
N PRO A 158 17.33 -7.52 22.61
CA PRO A 158 17.82 -7.69 23.98
C PRO A 158 18.70 -6.54 24.54
N PHE A 159 18.99 -5.46 23.79
CA PHE A 159 20.02 -4.49 24.22
C PHE A 159 19.76 -2.99 23.94
N PHE A 160 18.58 -2.55 23.51
CA PHE A 160 18.26 -1.11 23.37
C PHE A 160 16.79 -0.82 23.70
N GLU A 161 16.53 -0.16 24.83
CA GLU A 161 15.26 0.54 25.09
C GLU A 161 15.39 1.97 24.55
N LEU A 162 14.64 2.30 23.50
CA LEU A 162 14.44 3.70 23.12
C LEU A 162 13.33 4.30 23.99
N PRO A 163 13.49 5.53 24.51
CA PRO A 163 12.61 6.11 25.53
C PRO A 163 11.38 6.79 24.93
N PHE A 164 10.70 6.14 23.99
CA PHE A 164 9.41 6.62 23.46
C PHE A 164 8.28 5.66 23.87
N GLY A 165 7.63 6.03 24.99
CA GLY A 165 6.26 5.73 25.43
C GLY A 165 5.57 4.41 25.03
N GLY A 166 5.38 3.53 26.03
CA GLY A 166 4.10 2.85 26.25
C GLY A 166 3.84 1.48 25.57
N GLY A 167 4.68 1.02 24.64
CA GLY A 167 4.49 -0.31 24.03
C GLY A 167 3.24 -0.44 23.15
N LYS A 168 2.90 0.61 22.40
CA LYS A 168 1.79 0.65 21.41
C LYS A 168 2.34 0.84 19.99
N ASN A 169 1.65 0.32 18.98
CA ASN A 169 2.04 0.46 17.56
C ASN A 169 1.90 1.90 17.03
N PHE A 170 0.95 2.67 17.56
CA PHE A 170 0.63 4.01 17.07
C PHE A 170 0.53 5.04 18.21
N PRO A 171 1.61 5.33 18.95
CA PRO A 171 1.55 6.24 20.11
C PRO A 171 0.97 7.61 19.74
N GLY A 172 -0.06 8.07 20.46
CA GLY A 172 -0.73 9.35 20.18
C GLY A 172 -1.83 9.28 19.11
N GLY A 173 -2.05 8.11 18.53
CA GLY A 173 -3.15 7.82 17.61
C GLY A 173 -2.75 8.00 16.15
N VAL A 174 -3.72 7.80 15.26
CA VAL A 174 -3.53 7.99 13.81
C VAL A 174 -4.40 9.15 13.36
N SER A 175 -3.78 10.24 12.90
CA SER A 175 -4.50 11.37 12.31
C SER A 175 -5.08 10.96 10.97
N VAL A 176 -6.39 11.18 10.78
CA VAL A 176 -7.15 10.73 9.61
C VAL A 176 -8.10 11.79 9.07
N GLU A 177 -8.34 11.75 7.77
CA GLU A 177 -9.43 12.44 7.08
C GLU A 177 -10.50 11.41 6.71
N LEU A 178 -11.75 11.69 7.08
CA LEU A 178 -12.94 10.97 6.65
C LEU A 178 -13.59 11.74 5.50
N ARG A 179 -13.76 11.10 4.35
CA ARG A 179 -14.18 11.76 3.10
C ARG A 179 -14.95 10.82 2.18
N ASN A 180 -15.50 11.38 1.10
CA ASN A 180 -15.98 10.58 -0.02
C ASN A 180 -14.79 9.97 -0.77
N SER A 181 -14.99 8.82 -1.41
CA SER A 181 -14.02 8.34 -2.40
C SER A 181 -13.79 9.37 -3.51
N ALA A 182 -12.60 9.34 -4.12
CA ALA A 182 -12.28 10.22 -5.24
C ALA A 182 -13.37 10.19 -6.33
N GLY A 183 -13.78 11.36 -6.81
CA GLY A 183 -14.84 11.52 -7.81
C GLY A 183 -16.28 11.36 -7.29
N SER A 184 -16.48 11.10 -5.99
CA SER A 184 -17.80 10.99 -5.36
C SER A 184 -18.11 12.21 -4.48
N SER A 185 -19.38 12.58 -4.43
CA SER A 185 -19.91 13.62 -3.54
C SER A 185 -21.23 13.17 -2.88
N ASN A 186 -21.40 11.85 -2.74
CA ASN A 186 -22.65 11.23 -2.29
C ASN A 186 -22.91 11.41 -0.79
N LEU A 187 -21.89 11.77 -0.01
CA LEU A 187 -21.94 11.88 1.44
C LEU A 187 -21.46 13.25 1.94
N VAL A 188 -22.01 13.68 3.06
CA VAL A 188 -21.44 14.73 3.92
C VAL A 188 -21.19 14.18 5.33
N PHE A 189 -20.18 14.74 5.98
CA PHE A 189 -19.62 14.25 7.24
C PHE A 189 -19.80 15.27 8.36
N SER A 190 -19.95 14.77 9.59
CA SER A 190 -20.01 15.59 10.81
C SER A 190 -19.35 14.86 11.98
N ALA A 191 -18.62 15.60 12.82
CA ALA A 191 -18.03 15.07 14.04
C ALA A 191 -19.03 14.98 15.20
N SER A 192 -20.10 15.78 15.18
CA SER A 192 -21.07 15.92 16.29
C SER A 192 -22.51 15.54 15.94
N GLY A 193 -22.81 15.30 14.66
CA GLY A 193 -24.16 14.98 14.17
C GLY A 193 -25.11 16.18 14.13
N GLY A 194 -26.42 15.94 14.20
CA GLY A 194 -27.45 16.98 14.33
C GLY A 194 -28.03 17.54 13.02
N ARG A 195 -28.55 18.78 13.04
CA ARG A 195 -29.15 19.47 11.87
C ARG A 195 -28.18 20.37 11.10
N ALA A 196 -26.95 20.51 11.57
CA ALA A 196 -25.94 21.37 10.95
C ALA A 196 -25.58 20.88 9.54
N ALA A 197 -25.28 21.82 8.64
CA ALA A 197 -24.74 21.49 7.32
C ALA A 197 -23.44 20.69 7.50
N GLY A 198 -23.36 19.54 6.85
CA GLY A 198 -22.18 18.69 6.91
C GLY A 198 -21.05 19.23 6.03
N SER A 199 -19.86 18.70 6.26
CA SER A 199 -18.68 19.01 5.45
C SER A 199 -18.44 17.90 4.41
N PRO A 200 -17.81 18.20 3.26
CA PRO A 200 -17.38 17.16 2.31
C PRO A 200 -16.38 16.16 2.89
N SER A 201 -15.64 16.58 3.93
CA SER A 201 -14.75 15.75 4.74
C SER A 201 -14.62 16.28 6.18
N ILE A 202 -14.11 15.46 7.09
CA ILE A 202 -13.73 15.85 8.45
C ILE A 202 -12.37 15.26 8.82
N PHE A 203 -11.61 16.00 9.64
CA PHE A 203 -10.34 15.53 10.21
C PHE A 203 -10.55 15.04 11.65
N ALA A 204 -9.93 13.92 11.99
CA ALA A 204 -10.04 13.28 13.30
C ALA A 204 -8.74 12.52 13.64
N THR A 205 -8.68 11.97 14.86
CA THR A 205 -7.59 11.09 15.28
C THR A 205 -8.18 9.78 15.77
N LEU A 206 -7.77 8.66 15.16
CA LEU A 206 -8.06 7.33 15.68
C LEU A 206 -7.28 7.10 16.98
N PRO A 207 -7.92 6.59 18.04
CA PRO A 207 -7.26 6.29 19.30
C PRO A 207 -6.10 5.28 19.16
N ASP A 208 -5.07 5.42 20.00
CA ASP A 208 -3.89 4.55 20.02
C ASP A 208 -4.06 3.24 20.80
N ASP A 209 -5.23 3.06 21.40
CA ASP A 209 -5.58 1.94 22.28
C ASP A 209 -6.65 1.01 21.68
N GLY A 210 -6.97 1.19 20.39
CA GLY A 210 -8.06 0.49 19.72
C GLY A 210 -9.45 0.99 20.12
N GLY A 211 -9.54 2.11 20.83
CA GLY A 211 -10.79 2.80 21.12
C GLY A 211 -11.51 3.28 19.87
N TRP A 212 -12.81 3.52 20.01
CA TRP A 212 -13.68 3.95 18.91
C TRP A 212 -13.66 5.47 18.73
N LEU A 213 -13.31 5.92 17.53
CA LEU A 213 -13.67 7.24 17.01
C LEU A 213 -15.13 7.20 16.54
N THR A 214 -15.97 8.10 17.02
CA THR A 214 -17.35 8.26 16.52
C THR A 214 -17.42 9.41 15.51
N PHE A 215 -18.16 9.22 14.42
CA PHE A 215 -18.44 10.23 13.42
C PHE A 215 -19.84 10.02 12.83
N TYR A 216 -20.27 10.92 11.95
CA TYR A 216 -21.62 10.88 11.41
C TYR A 216 -21.60 11.15 9.90
N VAL A 217 -22.42 10.42 9.15
CA VAL A 217 -22.53 10.56 7.70
C VAL A 217 -23.98 10.78 7.28
N LYS A 218 -24.20 11.57 6.23
CA LYS A 218 -25.52 11.81 5.66
C LYS A 218 -25.42 11.78 4.14
N GLY A 219 -26.37 11.14 3.48
CA GLY A 219 -26.45 11.13 2.02
C GLY A 219 -26.85 12.51 1.48
N THR A 220 -26.18 12.95 0.42
CA THR A 220 -26.56 14.15 -0.36
C THR A 220 -27.62 13.81 -1.40
N VAL A 221 -27.57 12.59 -1.92
CA VAL A 221 -28.50 12.01 -2.90
C VAL A 221 -28.79 10.56 -2.53
N THR A 222 -29.88 10.02 -3.05
CA THR A 222 -30.20 8.59 -2.95
C THR A 222 -29.43 7.81 -4.01
N ASN A 223 -28.90 6.65 -3.64
CA ASN A 223 -28.21 5.73 -4.54
C ASN A 223 -29.21 4.80 -5.25
N ALA A 224 -29.08 4.68 -6.57
CA ALA A 224 -29.85 3.72 -7.37
C ALA A 224 -29.29 2.28 -7.30
N VAL A 225 -28.04 2.13 -6.89
CA VAL A 225 -27.31 0.85 -6.81
C VAL A 225 -26.74 0.72 -5.40
N ASP A 226 -26.95 -0.45 -4.77
CA ASP A 226 -26.43 -0.74 -3.43
C ASP A 226 -24.89 -0.62 -3.40
N LYS A 227 -24.33 -0.24 -2.24
CA LYS A 227 -22.88 -0.07 -2.00
C LYS A 227 -22.15 0.94 -2.91
N THR A 228 -22.85 1.88 -3.54
CA THR A 228 -22.23 2.93 -4.38
C THR A 228 -21.84 4.23 -3.67
N ALA A 229 -22.27 4.42 -2.42
CA ALA A 229 -21.71 5.45 -1.56
C ALA A 229 -20.65 4.82 -0.67
N SER A 230 -19.56 5.53 -0.37
CA SER A 230 -18.49 4.98 0.47
C SER A 230 -17.91 6.03 1.39
N VAL A 231 -17.65 5.61 2.62
CA VAL A 231 -16.81 6.35 3.56
C VAL A 231 -15.38 5.92 3.30
N GLU A 232 -14.54 6.86 2.88
CA GLU A 232 -13.09 6.69 2.76
C GLU A 232 -12.42 7.32 3.99
N MET A 233 -11.51 6.58 4.61
CA MET A 233 -10.61 7.10 5.63
C MET A 233 -9.18 7.10 5.08
N ALA A 234 -8.54 8.25 5.08
CA ALA A 234 -7.14 8.42 4.67
C ALA A 234 -6.31 9.06 5.78
N THR A 235 -4.99 8.95 5.73
CA THR A 235 -4.11 9.69 6.66
C THR A 235 -4.27 11.20 6.50
N ALA A 236 -4.39 11.95 7.59
CA ALA A 236 -4.55 13.40 7.56
C ALA A 236 -3.21 14.15 7.53
N GLY A 237 -3.08 15.12 6.61
CA GLY A 237 -2.04 16.16 6.65
C GLY A 237 -1.43 16.48 5.28
N ALA A 238 -1.04 17.75 5.09
CA ALA A 238 -0.35 18.21 3.88
C ALA A 238 1.07 17.65 3.69
N THR A 239 1.60 16.94 4.70
CA THR A 239 2.98 16.42 4.76
C THR A 239 3.07 14.89 4.82
N CYS A 240 1.94 14.21 4.99
CA CYS A 240 1.84 12.76 4.90
C CYS A 240 0.92 12.44 3.72
N ASN A 241 1.47 12.54 2.51
CA ASN A 241 1.12 11.73 1.34
C ASN A 241 -0.13 10.87 1.58
N GLU A 242 -1.32 11.37 1.20
CA GLU A 242 -2.62 10.80 1.60
C GLU A 242 -2.72 9.30 1.28
N VAL A 243 -2.55 8.41 2.25
CA VAL A 243 -2.72 6.96 2.10
C VAL A 243 -4.13 6.58 2.53
N VAL A 244 -4.86 5.84 1.70
CA VAL A 244 -6.19 5.32 2.06
C VAL A 244 -6.01 4.17 3.05
N LEU A 245 -6.56 4.32 4.25
CA LEU A 245 -6.47 3.36 5.35
C LEU A 245 -7.65 2.39 5.39
N ALA A 246 -8.84 2.82 4.95
CA ALA A 246 -10.03 1.97 4.86
C ALA A 246 -11.10 2.59 3.97
N ARG A 247 -11.94 1.75 3.37
CA ARG A 247 -13.19 2.15 2.72
C ARG A 247 -14.31 1.24 3.19
N LYS A 248 -15.46 1.81 3.54
CA LYS A 248 -16.70 1.04 3.79
C LYS A 248 -17.81 1.57 2.92
N ALA A 249 -18.37 0.70 2.09
CA ALA A 249 -19.49 1.05 1.23
C ALA A 249 -20.82 0.94 1.95
N MET A 250 -21.76 1.77 1.50
CA MET A 250 -23.09 1.93 2.03
C MET A 250 -24.08 2.27 0.92
N MET A 251 -25.37 2.15 1.22
CA MET A 251 -26.46 2.55 0.35
C MET A 251 -27.28 3.65 1.00
N VAL A 252 -27.68 4.64 0.22
CA VAL A 252 -28.65 5.66 0.64
C VAL A 252 -29.95 5.42 -0.13
N PRO A 253 -30.93 4.68 0.43
CA PRO A 253 -32.11 4.25 -0.32
C PRO A 253 -33.12 5.39 -0.56
N PRO A 254 -33.96 5.31 -1.62
CA PRO A 254 -35.12 6.18 -1.79
C PRO A 254 -36.26 5.75 -0.86
N GLY A 255 -36.11 6.00 0.44
CA GLY A 255 -37.11 5.62 1.44
C GLY A 255 -36.53 5.42 2.83
N ALA A 256 -37.37 4.99 3.79
CA ALA A 256 -36.88 4.49 5.07
C ALA A 256 -35.94 3.29 4.82
N PRO A 257 -34.87 3.11 5.62
CA PRO A 257 -33.95 1.99 5.43
C PRO A 257 -34.75 0.69 5.40
N PRO A 258 -34.51 -0.23 4.44
CA PRO A 258 -35.28 -1.47 4.33
C PRO A 258 -35.06 -2.43 5.51
N ILE A 259 -34.22 -2.02 6.45
CA ILE A 259 -33.85 -2.74 7.65
C ILE A 259 -34.74 -2.31 8.84
N PRO A 260 -35.50 -3.24 9.44
CA PRO A 260 -36.25 -2.97 10.67
C PRO A 260 -35.31 -2.58 11.83
N ALA A 261 -35.77 -1.67 12.68
CA ALA A 261 -35.10 -1.37 13.95
C ALA A 261 -34.94 -2.66 14.78
N ALA A 262 -33.74 -2.89 15.34
CA ALA A 262 -33.53 -3.93 16.35
C ALA A 262 -34.60 -3.79 17.47
N PRO A 263 -35.18 -4.91 17.99
CA PRO A 263 -34.56 -6.22 18.17
C PRO A 263 -35.19 -7.40 17.39
N SER A 264 -35.90 -7.16 16.27
CA SER A 264 -36.71 -8.22 15.64
C SER A 264 -35.95 -9.23 14.75
N ARG A 265 -34.62 -9.14 14.60
CA ARG A 265 -33.85 -10.01 13.68
C ARG A 265 -32.44 -10.34 14.19
N PRO A 266 -31.91 -11.55 13.90
CA PRO A 266 -30.54 -11.94 14.26
C PRO A 266 -29.48 -10.99 13.68
N ARG A 267 -28.42 -10.73 14.45
CA ARG A 267 -27.24 -9.98 14.02
C ARG A 267 -26.09 -10.93 13.71
N VAL A 268 -25.61 -10.91 12.48
CA VAL A 268 -24.42 -11.68 12.08
C VAL A 268 -23.20 -10.77 12.01
N GLU A 269 -21.99 -11.31 12.05
CA GLU A 269 -20.75 -10.55 11.80
C GLU A 269 -19.94 -11.30 10.76
N ILE A 270 -19.33 -10.59 9.80
CA ILE A 270 -18.52 -11.17 8.73
C ILE A 270 -17.14 -10.53 8.73
N GLU A 271 -16.10 -11.35 8.52
CA GLU A 271 -14.75 -10.92 8.20
C GLU A 271 -14.29 -11.57 6.89
N VAL A 272 -13.75 -10.77 5.97
CA VAL A 272 -13.15 -11.24 4.72
C VAL A 272 -11.64 -11.19 4.89
N ALA A 273 -10.96 -12.32 4.61
CA ALA A 273 -9.55 -12.51 4.89
C ALA A 273 -9.14 -12.29 6.37
N SER A 274 -10.08 -12.51 7.31
CA SER A 274 -9.88 -12.32 8.77
C SER A 274 -9.61 -10.87 9.19
N VAL A 275 -10.05 -9.89 8.40
CA VAL A 275 -10.12 -8.47 8.78
C VAL A 275 -11.43 -7.85 8.27
N SER A 276 -11.81 -6.67 8.78
CA SER A 276 -13.15 -6.13 8.57
C SER A 276 -13.30 -5.08 7.45
N THR A 277 -12.27 -4.27 7.10
CA THR A 277 -12.48 -3.18 6.10
C THR A 277 -11.32 -2.84 5.14
N LEU A 278 -10.19 -3.57 5.15
CA LEU A 278 -9.07 -3.31 4.21
C LEU A 278 -9.00 -4.31 3.05
N ASP A 279 -9.54 -5.52 3.24
CA ASP A 279 -9.27 -6.69 2.38
C ASP A 279 -10.52 -7.32 1.75
N ASP A 280 -11.56 -6.53 1.51
CA ASP A 280 -12.74 -6.97 0.75
C ASP A 280 -12.48 -6.98 -0.77
N TYR A 281 -11.23 -7.25 -1.17
CA TYR A 281 -10.80 -7.46 -2.56
C TYR A 281 -10.38 -8.91 -2.72
N ILE A 282 -11.13 -9.62 -3.56
CA ILE A 282 -10.88 -11.02 -3.88
C ILE A 282 -10.45 -11.17 -5.33
N THR A 283 -9.96 -12.36 -5.68
CA THR A 283 -9.57 -12.69 -7.05
C THR A 283 -10.26 -13.99 -7.48
N TRP A 284 -9.68 -14.71 -8.45
CA TRP A 284 -10.09 -16.08 -8.79
C TRP A 284 -9.70 -17.11 -7.73
N ALA A 285 -8.66 -16.82 -6.94
CA ALA A 285 -8.27 -17.69 -5.83
C ALA A 285 -9.26 -17.52 -4.67
N PRO A 286 -9.57 -18.61 -3.95
CA PRO A 286 -10.46 -18.54 -2.79
C PRO A 286 -9.81 -17.70 -1.69
N VAL A 287 -10.63 -16.94 -0.98
CA VAL A 287 -10.25 -16.14 0.19
C VAL A 287 -10.99 -16.69 1.39
N SER A 288 -10.26 -16.90 2.50
CA SER A 288 -10.84 -17.36 3.76
C SER A 288 -11.67 -16.26 4.38
N CYS A 289 -12.88 -16.58 4.80
CA CYS A 289 -13.82 -15.69 5.46
C CYS A 289 -14.32 -16.32 6.75
N GLN A 290 -14.80 -15.50 7.68
CA GLN A 290 -15.43 -15.96 8.91
C GLN A 290 -16.76 -15.26 9.13
N ILE A 291 -17.73 -15.97 9.68
CA ILE A 291 -19.05 -15.46 10.03
C ILE A 291 -19.49 -15.97 11.39
N ARG A 292 -20.14 -15.14 12.21
CA ARG A 292 -20.69 -15.54 13.52
C ARG A 292 -22.05 -14.91 13.82
N TRP A 293 -22.80 -15.50 14.74
CA TRP A 293 -24.04 -14.94 15.27
C TRP A 293 -23.72 -14.06 16.49
N ALA A 294 -23.69 -12.74 16.29
CA ALA A 294 -23.21 -11.76 17.27
C ALA A 294 -24.12 -11.56 18.48
N ASP A 295 -25.41 -11.85 18.33
CA ASP A 295 -26.42 -11.74 19.40
C ASP A 295 -27.12 -13.06 19.70
N GLY A 296 -26.45 -14.16 19.38
CA GLY A 296 -26.90 -15.50 19.73
C GLY A 296 -26.97 -15.75 21.22
N ALA A 297 -27.76 -16.76 21.58
CA ALA A 297 -27.82 -17.27 22.94
C ALA A 297 -27.65 -18.79 22.92
N ALA A 298 -26.51 -19.28 23.40
CA ALA A 298 -26.26 -20.72 23.50
C ALA A 298 -27.34 -21.42 24.35
N PRO A 299 -27.76 -22.65 24.01
CA PRO A 299 -27.21 -23.55 22.99
C PRO A 299 -27.89 -23.43 21.61
N SER A 300 -28.56 -22.33 21.29
CA SER A 300 -29.27 -22.18 20.01
C SER A 300 -28.32 -22.14 18.80
N THR A 301 -28.87 -22.38 17.62
CA THR A 301 -28.17 -22.27 16.34
C THR A 301 -29.00 -21.43 15.37
N LEU A 302 -28.32 -20.75 14.45
CA LEU A 302 -28.97 -20.00 13.37
C LEU A 302 -28.55 -20.61 12.03
N ASN A 303 -29.51 -21.20 11.31
CA ASN A 303 -29.28 -21.64 9.94
C ASN A 303 -29.38 -20.44 9.01
N ILE A 304 -28.39 -20.30 8.14
CA ILE A 304 -28.31 -19.22 7.16
C ILE A 304 -27.99 -19.79 5.77
N THR A 305 -28.24 -18.97 4.76
CA THR A 305 -27.82 -19.21 3.38
C THR A 305 -27.00 -18.01 2.90
N LEU A 306 -25.80 -18.26 2.40
CA LEU A 306 -25.00 -17.29 1.68
C LEU A 306 -25.31 -17.38 0.18
N GLN A 307 -25.51 -16.24 -0.48
CA GLN A 307 -25.76 -16.17 -1.91
C GLN A 307 -25.28 -14.84 -2.51
N ASN A 308 -25.26 -14.74 -3.83
CA ASN A 308 -25.08 -13.43 -4.50
C ASN A 308 -26.36 -12.60 -4.35
N MET A 309 -26.22 -11.28 -4.22
CA MET A 309 -27.34 -10.35 -4.34
C MET A 309 -28.03 -10.52 -5.70
N SER A 310 -29.36 -10.48 -5.73
CA SER A 310 -30.12 -10.56 -6.97
C SER A 310 -29.62 -9.59 -8.04
N GLY A 311 -29.38 -10.09 -9.25
CA GLY A 311 -28.83 -9.31 -10.36
C GLY A 311 -27.30 -9.21 -10.35
N THR A 312 -26.65 -9.74 -9.32
CA THR A 312 -25.19 -9.96 -9.28
C THR A 312 -24.91 -11.47 -9.41
N ASP A 313 -23.85 -11.83 -10.12
CA ASP A 313 -23.37 -13.21 -10.21
C ASP A 313 -21.84 -13.19 -10.21
N ARG A 314 -21.26 -12.60 -9.16
CA ARG A 314 -19.81 -12.33 -9.09
C ARG A 314 -19.07 -13.21 -8.09
N LEU A 315 -19.77 -13.91 -7.20
CA LEU A 315 -19.18 -14.68 -6.12
C LEU A 315 -19.48 -16.16 -6.22
N ARG A 316 -18.53 -16.97 -5.75
CA ARG A 316 -18.68 -18.39 -5.49
C ARG A 316 -18.27 -18.67 -4.06
N PHE A 317 -18.88 -19.69 -3.46
CA PHE A 317 -18.77 -20.02 -2.05
C PHE A 317 -18.29 -21.46 -1.85
N ALA A 318 -17.62 -21.72 -0.75
CA ALA A 318 -17.31 -23.06 -0.25
C ALA A 318 -17.28 -23.05 1.29
N ASP A 319 -17.57 -24.18 1.91
CA ASP A 319 -17.43 -24.34 3.37
C ASP A 319 -15.97 -24.60 3.78
N SER A 320 -15.75 -24.84 5.07
CA SER A 320 -14.43 -25.14 5.63
C SER A 320 -13.79 -26.45 5.15
N SER A 321 -14.49 -27.27 4.35
CA SER A 321 -13.94 -28.50 3.78
C SER A 321 -13.15 -28.29 2.49
N LEU A 322 -13.07 -27.05 1.97
CA LEU A 322 -12.31 -26.71 0.77
C LEU A 322 -10.85 -27.16 0.89
N GLY A 323 -10.44 -28.11 0.05
CA GLY A 323 -9.08 -28.64 0.03
C GLY A 323 -8.05 -27.66 -0.56
N GLY A 324 -6.77 -27.86 -0.22
CA GLY A 324 -5.66 -27.16 -0.85
C GLY A 324 -5.67 -27.35 -2.38
N GLY A 325 -5.45 -26.28 -3.13
CA GLY A 325 -5.50 -26.26 -4.59
C GLY A 325 -6.88 -26.28 -5.24
N ALA A 326 -7.96 -26.34 -4.46
CA ALA A 326 -9.32 -26.12 -4.95
C ALA A 326 -9.73 -24.64 -4.85
N THR A 327 -10.78 -24.26 -5.58
CA THR A 327 -11.43 -22.95 -5.45
C THR A 327 -12.90 -23.09 -5.04
N ALA A 328 -13.51 -22.00 -4.62
CA ALA A 328 -14.93 -21.96 -4.32
C ALA A 328 -15.77 -22.02 -5.61
N THR A 329 -16.76 -22.91 -5.66
CA THR A 329 -17.59 -23.15 -6.87
C THR A 329 -19.09 -23.05 -6.65
N ASN A 330 -19.57 -23.01 -5.40
CA ASN A 330 -21.01 -23.03 -5.15
C ASN A 330 -21.62 -21.64 -5.36
N ALA A 331 -22.77 -21.54 -6.02
CA ALA A 331 -23.50 -20.28 -6.15
C ALA A 331 -24.25 -19.88 -4.85
N ILE A 332 -24.58 -20.89 -4.03
CA ILE A 332 -25.31 -20.77 -2.78
C ILE A 332 -24.63 -21.69 -1.76
N LEU A 333 -24.45 -21.21 -0.52
CA LEU A 333 -23.86 -21.99 0.58
C LEU A 333 -24.72 -21.92 1.84
N PRO A 334 -25.40 -23.01 2.23
CA PRO A 334 -26.02 -23.10 3.55
C PRO A 334 -24.95 -23.26 4.64
N LEU A 335 -25.12 -22.56 5.76
CA LEU A 335 -24.26 -22.66 6.95
C LEU A 335 -25.10 -22.66 8.23
N THR A 336 -24.55 -23.21 9.31
CA THR A 336 -25.13 -23.14 10.65
C THR A 336 -24.21 -22.37 11.57
N LEU A 337 -24.71 -21.28 12.15
CA LEU A 337 -23.99 -20.45 13.11
C LEU A 337 -24.34 -20.87 14.53
N ASN A 338 -23.36 -20.82 15.42
CA ASN A 338 -23.52 -21.19 16.83
C ASN A 338 -24.01 -19.99 17.64
N GLY A 339 -24.96 -20.22 18.55
CA GLY A 339 -25.49 -19.20 19.46
C GLY A 339 -24.53 -18.78 20.57
N ASP A 340 -23.35 -19.38 20.67
CA ASP A 340 -22.27 -18.96 21.57
C ASP A 340 -21.41 -17.82 20.97
N GLY A 341 -21.68 -17.42 19.72
CA GLY A 341 -20.93 -16.37 19.03
C GLY A 341 -19.58 -16.83 18.48
N SER A 342 -19.31 -18.14 18.41
CA SER A 342 -18.10 -18.67 17.77
C SER A 342 -18.09 -18.41 16.25
N TRP A 343 -16.89 -18.20 15.72
CA TRP A 343 -16.66 -17.98 14.29
C TRP A 343 -16.79 -19.28 13.50
N VAL A 344 -17.53 -19.23 12.40
CA VAL A 344 -17.63 -20.27 11.38
C VAL A 344 -16.83 -19.83 10.16
N THR A 345 -15.91 -20.68 9.71
CA THR A 345 -15.06 -20.39 8.54
C THR A 345 -15.73 -20.87 7.25
N PHE A 346 -15.63 -20.06 6.20
CA PHE A 346 -16.04 -20.39 4.83
C PHE A 346 -15.08 -19.71 3.84
N TYR A 347 -15.23 -19.96 2.55
CA TYR A 347 -14.41 -19.35 1.51
C TYR A 347 -15.26 -18.70 0.44
N ILE A 348 -14.76 -17.59 -0.11
CA ILE A 348 -15.33 -16.93 -1.30
C ILE A 348 -14.29 -16.83 -2.41
N ALA A 349 -14.72 -16.93 -3.66
CA ALA A 349 -13.90 -16.64 -4.83
C ALA A 349 -14.72 -15.86 -5.86
N GLY A 350 -14.05 -15.16 -6.78
CA GLY A 350 -14.71 -14.54 -7.92
C GLY A 350 -15.31 -15.58 -8.87
N ASN A 351 -16.54 -15.34 -9.33
CA ASN A 351 -17.15 -16.10 -10.42
C ASN A 351 -16.47 -15.72 -11.74
N TYR A 352 -16.01 -16.74 -12.46
CA TYR A 352 -15.32 -16.55 -13.74
C TYR A 352 -16.22 -15.79 -14.74
N ASN A 353 -15.62 -14.93 -15.57
CA ASN A 353 -16.28 -13.97 -16.48
C ASN A 353 -17.05 -12.81 -15.85
N ASN A 354 -17.12 -12.73 -14.52
CA ASN A 354 -17.87 -11.70 -13.81
C ASN A 354 -16.97 -10.88 -12.87
N ALA A 355 -15.77 -10.52 -13.33
CA ALA A 355 -14.88 -9.57 -12.62
C ALA A 355 -15.58 -8.23 -12.38
N SER A 356 -15.31 -7.61 -11.23
CA SER A 356 -15.91 -6.34 -10.85
C SER A 356 -15.59 -5.23 -11.86
N LEU A 357 -16.55 -4.32 -12.05
CA LEU A 357 -16.40 -3.09 -12.83
C LEU A 357 -16.25 -1.87 -11.91
N ASN A 358 -16.94 -1.91 -10.78
CA ASN A 358 -16.90 -0.90 -9.74
C ASN A 358 -16.43 -1.52 -8.42
N ASP A 359 -15.87 -0.68 -7.56
CA ASP A 359 -15.58 -1.09 -6.19
C ASP A 359 -16.87 -1.57 -5.50
N LYS A 360 -16.78 -2.63 -4.71
CA LYS A 360 -17.89 -3.20 -3.90
C LYS A 360 -19.11 -3.70 -4.67
N ASP A 361 -18.97 -3.97 -5.98
CA ASP A 361 -20.08 -4.40 -6.85
C ASP A 361 -20.35 -5.93 -6.84
N ALA A 362 -19.58 -6.69 -6.06
CA ALA A 362 -19.80 -8.12 -5.82
C ALA A 362 -20.38 -8.30 -4.41
N VAL A 363 -21.71 -8.44 -4.32
CA VAL A 363 -22.40 -8.36 -3.03
C VAL A 363 -22.87 -9.75 -2.59
N MET A 364 -22.42 -10.18 -1.41
CA MET A 364 -22.88 -11.37 -0.73
C MET A 364 -24.08 -11.03 0.16
N GLU A 365 -25.14 -11.82 0.10
CA GLU A 365 -26.29 -11.77 0.99
C GLU A 365 -26.24 -12.90 2.02
N VAL A 366 -26.59 -12.58 3.26
CA VAL A 366 -26.87 -13.56 4.32
C VAL A 366 -28.37 -13.62 4.51
N ILE A 367 -28.96 -14.77 4.22
CA ILE A 367 -30.39 -15.02 4.34
C ILE A 367 -30.67 -15.94 5.52
N ASP A 368 -31.68 -15.63 6.32
CA ASP A 368 -32.18 -16.51 7.39
C ASP A 368 -32.81 -17.77 6.77
N GLY A 369 -32.29 -18.94 7.14
CA GLY A 369 -32.77 -20.23 6.60
C GLY A 369 -34.19 -20.61 7.02
N SER A 370 -34.76 -19.98 8.04
CA SER A 370 -36.11 -20.24 8.55
C SER A 370 -37.14 -19.27 8.00
N THR A 371 -36.82 -17.97 7.95
CA THR A 371 -37.76 -16.91 7.55
C THR A 371 -37.56 -16.47 6.10
N ASN A 372 -36.46 -16.87 5.46
CA ASN A 372 -36.03 -16.39 4.14
C ASN A 372 -35.88 -14.85 4.09
N SER A 373 -35.61 -14.22 5.24
CA SER A 373 -35.40 -12.78 5.33
C SER A 373 -33.92 -12.42 5.18
N LEU A 374 -33.65 -11.25 4.60
CA LEU A 374 -32.29 -10.71 4.49
C LEU A 374 -31.80 -10.27 5.88
N LEU A 375 -30.69 -10.87 6.32
CA LEU A 375 -30.02 -10.51 7.57
C LEU A 375 -28.96 -9.43 7.32
N SER A 376 -28.19 -9.56 6.24
CA SER A 376 -26.98 -8.78 6.00
C SER A 376 -26.54 -8.79 4.52
N ARG A 377 -25.84 -7.73 4.10
CA ARG A 377 -25.01 -7.69 2.88
C ARG A 377 -23.59 -7.27 3.16
N GLU A 378 -22.64 -7.99 2.57
CA GLU A 378 -21.24 -7.59 2.50
C GLU A 378 -20.82 -7.42 1.04
N GLY A 379 -20.37 -6.22 0.68
CA GLY A 379 -19.88 -5.90 -0.66
C GLY A 379 -18.38 -6.08 -0.74
N VAL A 380 -17.92 -6.90 -1.69
CA VAL A 380 -16.51 -7.10 -2.02
C VAL A 380 -16.25 -6.67 -3.46
N MET A 381 -15.00 -6.70 -3.90
CA MET A 381 -14.60 -6.49 -5.28
C MET A 381 -13.81 -7.70 -5.79
N VAL A 382 -14.23 -8.25 -6.93
CA VAL A 382 -13.45 -9.22 -7.70
C VAL A 382 -12.45 -8.46 -8.56
N ARG A 383 -11.26 -8.22 -8.01
CA ARG A 383 -10.23 -7.33 -8.56
C ARG A 383 -9.19 -8.10 -9.37
N ILE A 384 -9.16 -7.88 -10.68
CA ILE A 384 -8.42 -8.69 -11.65
C ILE A 384 -7.68 -7.77 -12.62
N ARG A 385 -6.49 -8.17 -13.07
CA ARG A 385 -5.70 -7.47 -14.10
C ARG A 385 -6.38 -7.65 -15.46
N LYS A 386 -6.65 -6.55 -16.15
CA LYS A 386 -7.41 -6.53 -17.41
C LYS A 386 -6.55 -6.09 -18.59
N ASN A 387 -6.95 -6.48 -19.80
CA ASN A 387 -6.31 -5.95 -21.01
C ASN A 387 -6.51 -4.42 -21.02
N ALA A 388 -5.40 -3.67 -21.10
CA ALA A 388 -5.42 -2.22 -21.13
C ALA A 388 -6.32 -1.67 -22.26
N ASN A 389 -6.40 -2.37 -23.38
CA ASN A 389 -7.24 -1.98 -24.52
C ASN A 389 -8.76 -2.11 -24.24
N ASN A 390 -9.14 -2.87 -23.22
CA ASN A 390 -10.53 -3.19 -22.89
C ASN A 390 -11.01 -2.52 -21.60
N LEU A 391 -10.16 -1.70 -20.95
CA LEU A 391 -10.58 -0.96 -19.76
C LEU A 391 -11.74 -0.04 -20.09
N THR A 392 -12.70 0.04 -19.17
CA THR A 392 -13.68 1.12 -19.17
C THR A 392 -12.98 2.46 -18.86
N PRO A 393 -13.54 3.61 -19.29
CA PRO A 393 -12.99 4.92 -18.93
C PRO A 393 -12.82 5.10 -17.41
N ALA A 394 -13.76 4.60 -16.61
CA ALA A 394 -13.69 4.68 -15.15
C ALA A 394 -12.51 3.87 -14.57
N GLU A 395 -12.23 2.66 -15.09
CA GLU A 395 -11.08 1.87 -14.66
C GLU A 395 -9.75 2.52 -15.05
N ARG A 396 -9.67 3.04 -16.28
CA ARG A 396 -8.53 3.80 -16.78
C ARG A 396 -8.24 5.00 -15.89
N ASP A 397 -9.25 5.81 -15.62
CA ASP A 397 -9.10 7.06 -14.86
C ASP A 397 -8.69 6.78 -13.40
N ARG A 398 -9.27 5.75 -12.76
CA ARG A 398 -8.83 5.30 -11.43
C ARG A 398 -7.37 4.88 -11.42
N TYR A 399 -6.92 4.13 -12.43
CA TYR A 399 -5.52 3.75 -12.56
C TYR A 399 -4.60 4.97 -12.73
N LEU A 400 -4.93 5.90 -13.64
CA LEU A 400 -4.10 7.07 -13.92
C LEU A 400 -4.01 8.01 -12.71
N GLU A 401 -5.09 8.19 -11.95
CA GLU A 401 -5.07 8.96 -10.71
C GLU A 401 -4.24 8.28 -9.61
N ALA A 402 -4.34 6.95 -9.47
CA ALA A 402 -3.49 6.21 -8.53
C ALA A 402 -2.00 6.32 -8.90
N LEU A 403 -1.67 6.24 -10.19
CA LEU A 403 -0.31 6.40 -10.69
C LEU A 403 0.23 7.82 -10.47
N LYS A 404 -0.58 8.84 -10.74
CA LYS A 404 -0.24 10.24 -10.45
C LYS A 404 0.03 10.46 -8.96
N LYS A 405 -0.76 9.88 -8.06
CA LYS A 405 -0.50 9.93 -6.61
C LYS A 405 0.84 9.28 -6.27
N LEU A 406 1.09 8.08 -6.78
CA LEU A 406 2.35 7.37 -6.53
C LEU A 406 3.58 8.18 -6.99
N ASP A 407 3.49 8.80 -8.16
CA ASP A 407 4.57 9.60 -8.75
C ASP A 407 4.71 10.97 -8.07
N LEU A 408 3.68 11.81 -8.14
CA LEU A 408 3.77 13.22 -7.76
C LEU A 408 3.50 13.48 -6.28
N THR A 409 2.66 12.67 -5.65
CA THR A 409 2.34 12.85 -4.23
C THR A 409 3.31 12.06 -3.37
N TYR A 410 3.51 10.77 -3.67
CA TYR A 410 4.34 9.91 -2.83
C TYR A 410 5.82 10.03 -3.17
N ASN A 411 6.14 10.36 -4.42
CA ASN A 411 7.50 10.35 -4.97
C ASN A 411 8.17 8.99 -4.75
N ASP A 412 7.37 7.91 -4.84
CA ASP A 412 7.81 6.52 -4.69
C ASP A 412 8.12 5.88 -6.05
N TYR A 413 7.53 6.40 -7.15
CA TYR A 413 7.78 5.87 -8.50
C TYR A 413 9.27 5.91 -8.88
N ILE A 414 9.97 6.96 -8.46
CA ILE A 414 11.41 7.13 -8.68
C ILE A 414 12.25 5.99 -8.08
N ASP A 415 11.78 5.33 -7.03
CA ASP A 415 12.48 4.23 -6.41
C ASP A 415 12.42 2.96 -7.27
N PHE A 416 11.35 2.78 -8.05
CA PHE A 416 11.27 1.75 -9.09
C PHE A 416 12.25 2.06 -10.24
N VAL A 417 12.32 3.32 -10.67
CA VAL A 417 13.28 3.77 -11.69
C VAL A 417 14.72 3.48 -11.22
N LYS A 418 15.09 3.89 -10.01
CA LYS A 418 16.43 3.65 -9.43
C LYS A 418 16.74 2.17 -9.21
N THR A 419 15.74 1.36 -8.92
CA THR A 419 15.93 -0.08 -8.70
C THR A 419 16.26 -0.79 -10.00
N HIS A 420 15.55 -0.46 -11.08
CA HIS A 420 15.76 -1.08 -12.39
C HIS A 420 16.89 -0.42 -13.22
N SER A 421 17.38 0.75 -12.80
CA SER A 421 18.44 1.46 -13.50
C SER A 421 19.83 0.82 -13.34
N ARG A 422 20.76 1.23 -14.21
CA ARG A 422 22.18 0.86 -14.17
C ARG A 422 22.96 1.89 -13.35
N ASN A 423 24.09 1.49 -12.77
CA ASN A 423 24.96 2.45 -12.07
C ASN A 423 25.80 3.28 -13.05
N SER A 424 26.44 4.33 -12.54
CA SER A 424 27.25 5.31 -13.29
C SER A 424 28.48 4.75 -14.02
N THR A 425 28.86 3.48 -13.77
CA THR A 425 30.00 2.82 -14.44
C THR A 425 29.56 1.93 -15.61
N GLY A 426 28.28 1.93 -15.97
CA GLY A 426 27.74 1.05 -17.01
C GLY A 426 27.75 -0.43 -16.63
N SER A 427 28.13 -0.76 -15.39
CA SER A 427 28.09 -2.12 -14.84
C SER A 427 26.76 -2.39 -14.14
N ASN A 428 26.36 -3.64 -14.27
CA ASN A 428 25.09 -4.20 -13.87
C ASN A 428 24.77 -3.99 -12.38
N THR A 429 23.61 -3.40 -12.06
CA THR A 429 23.09 -3.42 -10.68
C THR A 429 22.67 -4.83 -10.32
N VAL A 430 22.67 -5.20 -9.03
CA VAL A 430 22.21 -6.54 -8.64
C VAL A 430 20.76 -6.81 -9.07
N ALA A 431 19.90 -5.79 -9.11
CA ALA A 431 18.59 -5.91 -9.75
C ALA A 431 18.70 -6.30 -11.20
N HIS A 432 19.43 -5.56 -12.03
CA HIS A 432 19.48 -5.88 -13.45
C HIS A 432 20.12 -7.26 -13.70
N ARG A 433 21.02 -7.76 -12.83
CA ARG A 433 21.46 -9.17 -12.84
C ARG A 433 20.33 -10.13 -12.49
N GLN A 434 19.59 -9.90 -11.42
CA GLN A 434 18.53 -10.83 -11.01
C GLN A 434 17.34 -10.80 -11.97
N ALA A 435 17.05 -9.63 -12.53
CA ALA A 435 15.92 -9.34 -13.40
C ALA A 435 16.10 -9.84 -14.84
N HIS A 436 17.32 -9.97 -15.37
CA HIS A 436 17.52 -10.23 -16.81
C HIS A 436 18.46 -11.40 -17.11
N ARG A 437 18.20 -12.07 -18.25
CA ARG A 437 19.04 -13.12 -18.88
C ARG A 437 19.37 -14.28 -17.95
N GLY A 438 18.50 -14.52 -16.98
CA GLY A 438 18.66 -15.51 -15.93
C GLY A 438 17.34 -16.19 -15.65
N SER A 439 17.37 -17.27 -14.89
CA SER A 439 16.15 -17.99 -14.51
C SER A 439 15.22 -17.14 -13.66
N ALA A 440 15.72 -16.11 -12.97
CA ALA A 440 14.88 -15.23 -12.17
C ALA A 440 14.14 -14.14 -12.94
N PHE A 441 14.27 -14.03 -14.28
CA PHE A 441 13.59 -12.99 -15.06
C PHE A 441 12.08 -12.91 -14.77
N LEU A 442 11.35 -14.03 -14.89
CA LEU A 442 9.91 -14.08 -14.65
C LEU A 442 9.54 -13.82 -13.18
N PRO A 443 10.09 -14.54 -12.18
CA PRO A 443 9.73 -14.31 -10.77
C PRO A 443 10.14 -12.92 -10.28
N TRP A 444 11.28 -12.38 -10.72
CA TRP A 444 11.73 -11.04 -10.35
C TRP A 444 10.77 -9.96 -10.84
N HIS A 445 10.37 -10.02 -12.11
CA HIS A 445 9.40 -9.06 -12.64
C HIS A 445 8.00 -9.24 -12.03
N ARG A 446 7.56 -10.47 -11.73
CA ARG A 446 6.30 -10.69 -10.97
C ARG A 446 6.34 -10.01 -9.61
N ALA A 447 7.43 -10.16 -8.85
CA ALA A 447 7.59 -9.46 -7.58
C ALA A 447 7.62 -7.93 -7.77
N PHE A 448 8.29 -7.45 -8.82
CA PHE A 448 8.41 -6.02 -9.12
C PHE A 448 7.05 -5.38 -9.45
N ILE A 449 6.25 -5.99 -10.33
CA ILE A 449 4.91 -5.50 -10.66
C ILE A 449 3.93 -5.67 -9.50
N LEU A 450 4.07 -6.72 -8.69
CA LEU A 450 3.23 -6.90 -7.50
C LEU A 450 3.54 -5.85 -6.42
N HIS A 451 4.79 -5.41 -6.29
CA HIS A 451 5.14 -4.30 -5.39
C HIS A 451 4.42 -3.03 -5.82
N ILE A 452 4.60 -2.56 -7.07
CA ILE A 452 3.95 -1.32 -7.49
C ILE A 452 2.43 -1.41 -7.44
N GLU A 453 1.85 -2.57 -7.78
CA GLU A 453 0.41 -2.81 -7.69
C GLU A 453 -0.10 -2.62 -6.25
N ARG A 454 0.63 -3.13 -5.24
CA ARG A 454 0.29 -2.91 -3.82
C ARG A 454 0.39 -1.44 -3.40
N LEU A 455 1.32 -0.67 -3.96
CA LEU A 455 1.41 0.78 -3.70
C LEU A 455 0.28 1.56 -4.41
N LEU A 456 -0.06 1.19 -5.64
CA LEU A 456 -1.22 1.75 -6.34
C LEU A 456 -2.51 1.47 -5.56
N GLN A 457 -2.62 0.29 -4.97
CA GLN A 457 -3.75 -0.10 -4.12
C GLN A 457 -3.80 0.64 -2.79
N ALA A 458 -2.67 1.13 -2.28
CA ALA A 458 -2.66 2.04 -1.13
C ALA A 458 -3.21 3.44 -1.50
N ALA A 459 -3.07 3.85 -2.77
CA ALA A 459 -3.63 5.09 -3.29
C ALA A 459 -5.12 4.97 -3.68
N ASP A 460 -5.48 3.84 -4.31
CA ASP A 460 -6.85 3.42 -4.57
C ASP A 460 -6.98 1.89 -4.52
N PRO A 461 -7.60 1.34 -3.47
CA PRO A 461 -7.75 -0.11 -3.29
C PRO A 461 -8.51 -0.83 -4.42
N SER A 462 -9.28 -0.14 -5.27
CA SER A 462 -9.99 -0.78 -6.39
C SER A 462 -9.10 -1.03 -7.62
N VAL A 463 -7.85 -0.54 -7.63
CA VAL A 463 -6.97 -0.62 -8.79
C VAL A 463 -6.27 -1.97 -8.91
N ALA A 464 -6.24 -2.52 -10.12
CA ALA A 464 -5.33 -3.59 -10.54
C ALA A 464 -4.47 -3.07 -11.69
N LEU A 465 -3.25 -3.59 -11.83
CA LEU A 465 -2.41 -3.27 -12.99
C LEU A 465 -3.09 -3.81 -14.27
N PRO A 466 -3.25 -3.00 -15.33
CA PRO A 466 -3.63 -3.55 -16.61
C PRO A 466 -2.41 -4.16 -17.32
N TYR A 467 -2.65 -4.98 -18.34
CA TYR A 467 -1.60 -5.53 -19.19
C TYR A 467 -1.75 -5.04 -20.64
N TRP A 468 -0.63 -4.80 -21.30
CA TRP A 468 -0.61 -4.53 -22.74
C TRP A 468 -0.41 -5.85 -23.47
N LYS A 469 -1.49 -6.35 -24.09
CA LYS A 469 -1.43 -7.54 -24.96
C LYS A 469 -0.70 -7.21 -26.26
N PHE A 470 0.63 -7.13 -26.18
CA PHE A 470 1.51 -6.62 -27.24
C PHE A 470 1.57 -7.48 -28.51
N ASP A 471 0.98 -8.67 -28.49
CA ASP A 471 0.78 -9.53 -29.67
C ASP A 471 -0.58 -9.28 -30.37
N ASP A 472 -1.33 -8.27 -29.93
CA ASP A 472 -2.59 -7.81 -30.53
C ASP A 472 -2.61 -6.26 -30.68
N ASN A 473 -3.54 -5.76 -31.49
CA ASN A 473 -3.75 -4.31 -31.63
C ASN A 473 -4.33 -3.70 -30.33
N ALA A 474 -3.84 -2.52 -29.95
CA ALA A 474 -4.23 -1.80 -28.74
C ALA A 474 -4.61 -0.32 -28.98
N PRO A 475 -5.54 0.00 -29.91
CA PRO A 475 -5.86 1.37 -30.29
C PRO A 475 -6.46 2.23 -29.17
N ASN A 476 -7.08 1.62 -28.15
CA ASN A 476 -7.64 2.37 -27.02
C ASN A 476 -6.56 2.72 -25.98
N MET A 477 -5.40 2.06 -26.03
CA MET A 477 -4.31 2.25 -25.08
C MET A 477 -3.44 3.45 -25.45
N PHE A 478 -2.99 3.53 -26.71
CA PHE A 478 -2.10 4.59 -27.20
C PHE A 478 -2.87 5.86 -27.63
N THR A 479 -3.68 6.40 -26.71
CA THR A 479 -4.47 7.62 -26.92
C THR A 479 -4.04 8.74 -25.98
N PRO A 480 -4.29 10.02 -26.32
CA PRO A 480 -4.01 11.15 -25.42
C PRO A 480 -4.70 11.05 -24.05
N ASP A 481 -5.84 10.36 -23.98
CA ASP A 481 -6.60 10.19 -22.73
C ASP A 481 -6.11 9.02 -21.86
N PHE A 482 -5.20 8.18 -22.37
CA PHE A 482 -4.65 7.06 -21.61
C PHE A 482 -3.13 7.16 -21.44
N ILE A 483 -2.33 6.26 -22.02
CA ILE A 483 -0.86 6.30 -21.81
C ILE A 483 -0.14 7.24 -22.77
N GLY A 484 -0.85 7.86 -23.73
CA GLY A 484 -0.33 8.84 -24.67
C GLY A 484 -0.09 8.30 -26.08
N SER A 485 -0.48 9.09 -27.08
CA SER A 485 -0.25 8.79 -28.50
C SER A 485 1.11 9.30 -28.97
N ASN A 486 1.60 8.78 -30.09
CA ASN A 486 2.79 9.33 -30.73
C ASN A 486 2.59 10.79 -31.16
N SER A 487 3.67 11.56 -31.14
CA SER A 487 3.68 12.96 -31.61
C SER A 487 4.66 13.10 -32.77
N PRO A 488 4.19 13.48 -33.99
CA PRO A 488 5.08 13.66 -35.14
C PRO A 488 6.17 14.71 -34.86
N GLY A 489 7.44 14.35 -35.05
CA GLY A 489 8.57 15.26 -34.88
C GLY A 489 8.95 15.57 -33.43
N ASN A 490 8.31 14.91 -32.44
CA ASN A 490 8.61 15.07 -31.03
C ASN A 490 8.83 13.68 -30.38
N ASN A 491 9.86 13.55 -29.55
CA ASN A 491 10.19 12.30 -28.87
C ASN A 491 9.30 12.04 -27.64
N TYR A 492 8.42 12.98 -27.30
CA TYR A 492 7.45 12.87 -26.22
C TYR A 492 6.06 12.51 -26.75
N VAL A 493 5.32 11.74 -25.96
CA VAL A 493 3.93 11.40 -26.26
C VAL A 493 3.02 12.62 -26.11
N THR A 494 1.91 12.63 -26.84
CA THR A 494 0.83 13.60 -26.64
C THR A 494 -0.17 13.06 -25.62
N LEU A 495 -0.46 13.87 -24.60
CA LEU A 495 -1.47 13.62 -23.57
C LEU A 495 -2.51 14.72 -23.60
N ALA A 496 -3.78 14.37 -23.36
CA ALA A 496 -4.85 15.35 -23.22
C ALA A 496 -4.65 16.20 -21.96
N ALA A 497 -5.14 17.44 -21.97
CA ALA A 497 -4.99 18.35 -20.83
C ALA A 497 -5.62 17.81 -19.53
N GLY A 498 -6.68 16.99 -19.63
CA GLY A 498 -7.33 16.34 -18.50
C GLY A 498 -6.69 15.02 -18.06
N ASN A 499 -5.63 14.56 -18.74
CA ASN A 499 -4.97 13.31 -18.39
C ASN A 499 -4.20 13.47 -17.06
N PRO A 500 -4.42 12.61 -16.05
CA PRO A 500 -3.75 12.74 -14.74
C PRO A 500 -2.22 12.75 -14.80
N ILE A 501 -1.62 12.13 -15.81
CA ILE A 501 -0.16 12.06 -16.01
C ILE A 501 0.36 13.09 -17.04
N VAL A 502 -0.42 14.11 -17.42
CA VAL A 502 0.00 15.15 -18.37
C VAL A 502 1.27 15.91 -17.92
N SER A 503 1.50 16.00 -16.62
CA SER A 503 2.69 16.62 -16.01
C SER A 503 3.71 15.59 -15.51
N TRP A 504 3.74 14.40 -16.12
CA TRP A 504 4.69 13.33 -15.76
C TRP A 504 6.11 13.88 -15.65
N THR A 505 6.73 13.67 -14.51
CA THR A 505 8.09 14.16 -14.23
C THR A 505 8.80 13.16 -13.36
N LEU A 506 10.12 13.11 -13.46
CA LEU A 506 10.96 12.27 -12.61
C LEU A 506 11.91 13.17 -11.84
N PRO A 507 11.47 13.73 -10.69
CA PRO A 507 12.27 14.68 -9.92
C PRO A 507 13.63 14.07 -9.56
N GLY A 508 14.70 14.83 -9.81
CA GLY A 508 16.07 14.39 -9.53
C GLY A 508 16.75 13.56 -10.63
N GLU A 509 16.04 13.15 -11.69
CA GLU A 509 16.66 12.47 -12.85
C GLU A 509 17.19 13.43 -13.91
N GLY A 510 16.95 14.74 -13.78
CA GLY A 510 17.38 15.76 -14.75
C GLY A 510 16.68 15.65 -16.11
N VAL A 511 15.49 15.06 -16.12
CA VAL A 511 14.68 14.80 -17.33
C VAL A 511 13.58 15.87 -17.45
N ALA A 512 13.29 16.31 -18.67
CA ALA A 512 12.20 17.26 -18.92
C ALA A 512 10.82 16.62 -18.69
N VAL A 513 9.81 17.45 -18.41
CA VAL A 513 8.42 17.01 -18.22
C VAL A 513 7.90 16.30 -19.46
N GLY A 514 7.19 15.18 -19.26
CA GLY A 514 6.58 14.35 -20.28
C GLY A 514 7.16 12.93 -20.31
N ILE A 515 6.51 12.06 -21.08
CA ILE A 515 6.97 10.67 -21.29
C ILE A 515 7.64 10.58 -22.66
N GLN A 516 8.91 10.19 -22.68
CA GLN A 516 9.67 10.07 -23.93
C GLN A 516 9.42 8.70 -24.60
N ARG A 517 8.50 8.66 -25.55
CA ARG A 517 8.18 7.46 -26.32
C ARG A 517 7.77 7.79 -27.76
N GLN A 518 8.26 6.95 -28.68
CA GLN A 518 7.92 6.98 -30.11
C GLN A 518 7.79 5.56 -30.64
N THR A 519 6.57 5.03 -30.66
CA THR A 519 6.33 3.66 -31.11
C THR A 519 6.27 3.60 -32.67
N PRO A 520 7.21 2.93 -33.37
CA PRO A 520 7.26 2.92 -34.83
C PRO A 520 6.13 2.10 -35.49
N TYR A 521 5.38 1.30 -34.73
CA TYR A 521 4.18 0.59 -35.18
C TYR A 521 2.89 1.43 -35.09
N GLY A 522 3.01 2.72 -34.75
CA GLY A 522 1.89 3.66 -34.65
C GLY A 522 0.97 3.39 -33.45
N ASP A 523 -0.07 4.22 -33.31
CA ASP A 523 -1.01 4.16 -32.19
C ASP A 523 -1.90 2.89 -32.21
N GLY A 524 -1.75 2.03 -33.22
CA GLY A 524 -2.37 0.70 -33.28
C GLY A 524 -1.74 -0.34 -32.34
N GLY A 525 -0.53 -0.09 -31.82
CA GLY A 525 -0.03 -0.79 -30.64
C GLY A 525 0.52 -2.21 -30.82
N HIS A 526 0.77 -2.67 -32.05
CA HIS A 526 1.19 -4.04 -32.32
C HIS A 526 2.63 -4.10 -32.91
N PRO A 527 3.68 -4.31 -32.09
CA PRO A 527 4.98 -4.73 -32.58
C PRO A 527 4.84 -6.10 -33.26
N ALA A 528 5.34 -6.30 -34.47
CA ALA A 528 5.34 -7.63 -35.09
C ALA A 528 6.33 -8.57 -34.36
N LEU A 529 5.81 -9.40 -33.44
CA LEU A 529 6.54 -10.32 -32.55
C LEU A 529 5.84 -11.69 -32.44
N ALA A 530 6.39 -12.62 -31.64
CA ALA A 530 5.78 -13.93 -31.42
C ALA A 530 4.37 -13.83 -30.81
N THR A 531 3.41 -14.57 -31.38
CA THR A 531 2.05 -14.61 -30.86
C THR A 531 1.98 -15.26 -29.48
N GLU A 532 0.90 -15.03 -28.74
CA GLU A 532 0.63 -15.75 -27.50
C GLU A 532 0.68 -17.27 -27.69
N LEU A 533 0.08 -17.80 -28.76
CA LEU A 533 0.12 -19.24 -29.04
C LEU A 533 1.55 -19.77 -29.20
N ALA A 534 2.41 -19.04 -29.93
CA ALA A 534 3.81 -19.39 -30.08
C ALA A 534 4.55 -19.33 -28.75
N THR A 535 4.29 -18.29 -27.95
CA THR A 535 4.90 -18.10 -26.62
C THR A 535 4.51 -19.21 -25.65
N LEU A 536 3.23 -19.59 -25.60
CA LEU A 536 2.74 -20.71 -24.78
C LEU A 536 3.28 -22.08 -25.25
N GLY A 537 3.83 -22.16 -26.46
CA GLY A 537 4.52 -23.32 -27.02
C GLY A 537 5.98 -23.47 -26.59
N LEU A 538 6.57 -22.45 -25.96
CA LEU A 538 7.98 -22.48 -25.53
C LEU A 538 8.25 -23.60 -24.52
N GLY A 539 9.44 -24.19 -24.63
CA GLY A 539 9.88 -25.33 -23.82
C GLY A 539 9.28 -26.68 -24.23
N SER A 540 8.61 -26.76 -25.37
CA SER A 540 8.19 -28.02 -26.01
C SER A 540 9.38 -28.79 -26.61
N PRO A 541 9.35 -30.14 -26.63
CA PRO A 541 8.40 -31.00 -25.93
C PRO A 541 8.62 -30.97 -24.42
N GLY A 542 7.54 -31.20 -23.66
CA GLY A 542 7.61 -31.27 -22.21
C GLY A 542 7.36 -29.94 -21.49
N PHE A 543 7.24 -28.80 -22.20
CA PHE A 543 6.90 -27.50 -21.63
C PHE A 543 7.69 -27.20 -20.36
N THR A 544 9.01 -27.10 -20.51
CA THR A 544 9.94 -26.87 -19.38
C THR A 544 10.15 -25.37 -19.14
N TYR A 545 10.33 -24.97 -17.88
CA TYR A 545 10.68 -23.58 -17.53
C TYR A 545 11.98 -23.12 -18.21
N ALA A 546 12.98 -24.01 -18.28
CA ALA A 546 14.25 -23.74 -18.96
C ALA A 546 14.05 -23.32 -20.42
N GLY A 547 13.02 -23.82 -21.10
CA GLY A 547 12.62 -23.37 -22.42
C GLY A 547 11.67 -22.17 -22.42
N PHE A 548 10.72 -22.11 -21.49
CA PHE A 548 9.75 -21.01 -21.40
C PHE A 548 10.37 -19.65 -21.04
N LYS A 549 11.46 -19.63 -20.26
CA LYS A 549 12.20 -18.40 -19.95
C LYS A 549 12.81 -17.72 -21.18
N ASN A 550 12.86 -18.39 -22.34
CA ASN A 550 13.17 -17.75 -23.63
C ASN A 550 12.09 -16.78 -24.12
N SER A 551 10.99 -16.63 -23.37
CA SER A 551 10.03 -15.54 -23.52
C SER A 551 10.64 -14.14 -23.29
N GLU A 552 11.78 -14.04 -22.58
CA GLU A 552 12.55 -12.79 -22.45
C GLU A 552 13.12 -12.32 -23.81
N PRO A 553 13.93 -13.13 -24.54
CA PRO A 553 14.35 -12.80 -25.90
C PRO A 553 13.24 -12.60 -26.94
N ASP A 554 12.12 -13.32 -26.84
CA ASP A 554 10.97 -13.18 -27.74
C ASP A 554 9.74 -13.80 -27.04
N PRO A 555 8.68 -13.03 -26.72
CA PRO A 555 8.33 -11.73 -27.27
C PRO A 555 8.73 -10.46 -26.48
N HIS A 556 9.26 -10.59 -25.26
CA HIS A 556 9.49 -9.41 -24.40
C HIS A 556 10.49 -8.39 -24.99
N ASP A 557 11.67 -8.83 -25.41
CA ASP A 557 12.70 -7.97 -25.98
C ASP A 557 12.20 -7.21 -27.22
N PRO A 558 11.55 -7.86 -28.22
CA PRO A 558 10.87 -7.17 -29.30
C PRO A 558 9.85 -6.15 -28.84
N ALA A 559 9.03 -6.42 -27.82
CA ALA A 559 8.06 -5.46 -27.30
C ALA A 559 8.74 -4.18 -26.78
N HIS A 560 9.94 -4.28 -26.20
CA HIS A 560 10.79 -3.13 -25.89
C HIS A 560 11.42 -2.50 -27.14
N PHE A 561 12.20 -3.27 -27.91
CA PHE A 561 13.11 -2.71 -28.92
C PHE A 561 12.38 -2.21 -30.16
N ARG A 562 11.24 -2.82 -30.49
CA ARG A 562 10.35 -2.35 -31.55
C ARG A 562 9.57 -1.11 -31.13
N SER A 563 9.72 -0.61 -29.90
CA SER A 563 9.15 0.68 -29.44
C SER A 563 10.03 1.89 -29.77
N GLY A 564 11.13 1.72 -30.52
CA GLY A 564 11.95 2.80 -31.07
C GLY A 564 13.23 3.11 -30.26
N GLN A 565 14.29 3.53 -30.95
CA GLN A 565 15.63 3.75 -30.36
C GLN A 565 15.72 4.98 -29.45
N ILE A 566 14.80 5.93 -29.57
CA ILE A 566 14.78 7.19 -28.79
C ILE A 566 13.73 7.12 -27.66
N SER A 567 13.07 5.98 -27.48
CA SER A 567 12.06 5.78 -26.43
C SER A 567 12.68 5.29 -25.13
N TRP A 568 12.16 5.76 -23.98
CA TRP A 568 12.49 5.18 -22.68
C TRP A 568 12.17 3.70 -22.60
N ILE A 569 11.02 3.27 -23.14
CA ILE A 569 10.62 1.85 -23.19
C ILE A 569 11.45 1.03 -24.19
N GLY A 570 12.39 1.66 -24.90
CA GLY A 570 13.23 1.07 -25.94
C GLY A 570 14.30 0.10 -25.41
N PRO A 571 15.43 -0.05 -26.13
CA PRO A 571 16.40 -1.12 -25.88
C PRO A 571 17.30 -0.96 -24.67
N ASP A 572 17.29 0.18 -24.00
CA ASP A 572 18.03 0.35 -22.76
C ASP A 572 17.14 0.03 -21.55
N PRO A 573 17.31 -1.13 -20.89
CA PRO A 573 16.50 -1.49 -19.72
C PRO A 573 16.67 -0.51 -18.56
N SER A 574 17.76 0.28 -18.52
CA SER A 574 17.95 1.28 -17.45
C SER A 574 17.01 2.48 -17.55
N LEU A 575 16.40 2.67 -18.72
CA LEU A 575 15.47 3.77 -18.99
C LEU A 575 14.01 3.31 -19.01
N ALA A 576 13.76 2.02 -19.21
CA ALA A 576 12.42 1.49 -19.48
C ALA A 576 11.38 1.88 -18.42
N VAL A 577 11.71 1.77 -17.14
CA VAL A 577 10.81 2.10 -16.03
C VAL A 577 10.45 3.59 -15.98
N ARG A 578 11.18 4.48 -16.66
CA ARG A 578 10.80 5.91 -16.73
C ARG A 578 9.47 6.13 -17.43
N ASP A 579 9.04 5.18 -18.27
CA ASP A 579 7.73 5.15 -18.92
C ASP A 579 6.78 4.18 -18.18
N PRO A 580 5.60 4.65 -17.71
CA PRO A 580 4.58 3.79 -17.09
C PRO A 580 4.15 2.58 -17.93
N LEU A 581 4.31 2.64 -19.25
CA LEU A 581 4.04 1.52 -20.16
C LEU A 581 4.85 0.26 -19.82
N PHE A 582 6.01 0.43 -19.17
CA PHE A 582 6.82 -0.68 -18.65
C PHE A 582 6.00 -1.68 -17.84
N PHE A 583 5.16 -1.18 -16.93
CA PHE A 583 4.38 -2.04 -16.06
C PHE A 583 3.29 -2.79 -16.83
N PHE A 584 2.75 -2.22 -17.91
CA PHE A 584 1.75 -2.90 -18.74
C PHE A 584 2.38 -4.02 -19.57
N LEU A 585 3.56 -3.75 -20.13
CA LEU A 585 4.36 -4.73 -20.86
C LEU A 585 4.71 -5.92 -19.95
N HIS A 586 5.30 -5.65 -18.78
CA HIS A 586 5.67 -6.72 -17.84
C HIS A 586 4.48 -7.41 -17.19
N CYS A 587 3.33 -6.74 -17.06
CA CYS A 587 2.09 -7.39 -16.64
C CYS A 587 1.62 -8.42 -17.69
N ASN A 588 1.84 -8.18 -18.99
CA ASN A 588 1.57 -9.18 -20.04
C ASN A 588 2.60 -10.31 -20.08
N VAL A 589 3.88 -10.02 -19.79
CA VAL A 589 4.89 -11.07 -19.61
C VAL A 589 4.51 -12.00 -18.46
N ASP A 590 4.11 -11.43 -17.32
CA ASP A 590 3.62 -12.20 -16.17
C ASP A 590 2.33 -12.97 -16.49
N ARG A 591 1.43 -12.36 -17.28
CA ARG A 591 0.20 -13.00 -17.77
C ARG A 591 0.50 -14.25 -18.60
N LEU A 592 1.42 -14.14 -19.56
CA LEU A 592 1.83 -15.26 -20.41
C LEU A 592 2.44 -16.39 -19.56
N TRP A 593 3.25 -16.05 -18.56
CA TRP A 593 3.78 -17.04 -17.63
C TRP A 593 2.69 -17.69 -16.80
N ALA A 594 1.80 -16.92 -16.17
CA ALA A 594 0.69 -17.43 -15.39
C ALA A 594 -0.25 -18.33 -16.22
N LYS A 595 -0.54 -17.96 -17.47
CA LYS A 595 -1.33 -18.75 -18.42
C LYS A 595 -0.62 -20.04 -18.82
N TRP A 596 0.68 -19.99 -19.04
CA TRP A 596 1.50 -21.19 -19.26
C TRP A 596 1.52 -22.10 -18.02
N GLN A 597 1.62 -21.53 -16.81
CA GLN A 597 1.58 -22.30 -15.58
C GLN A 597 0.26 -23.05 -15.42
N TRP A 598 -0.85 -22.36 -15.70
CA TRP A 598 -2.18 -22.94 -15.65
C TRP A 598 -2.36 -24.05 -16.68
N THR A 599 -2.12 -23.77 -17.97
CA THR A 599 -2.34 -24.73 -19.06
C THR A 599 -1.45 -25.98 -18.97
N ARG A 600 -0.40 -25.96 -18.15
CA ARG A 600 0.59 -27.04 -17.98
C ARG A 600 0.68 -27.58 -16.55
N THR A 601 -0.14 -27.09 -15.61
CA THR A 601 -0.13 -27.46 -14.19
C THR A 601 1.27 -27.26 -13.53
N ARG A 602 1.92 -26.12 -13.81
CA ARG A 602 3.31 -25.84 -13.38
C ARG A 602 3.37 -24.99 -12.10
N TYR A 603 3.08 -25.63 -10.97
CA TYR A 603 3.06 -24.98 -9.66
C TYR A 603 4.00 -25.61 -8.63
N THR A 604 4.27 -26.92 -8.73
CA THR A 604 5.11 -27.66 -7.77
C THR A 604 6.57 -27.24 -7.85
N ILE A 605 7.03 -26.44 -6.88
CA ILE A 605 8.37 -25.83 -6.93
C ILE A 605 9.53 -26.82 -7.06
N THR A 606 9.41 -28.02 -6.49
CA THR A 606 10.45 -29.05 -6.54
C THR A 606 10.59 -29.72 -7.91
N ASP A 607 9.67 -29.47 -8.85
CA ASP A 607 9.78 -29.91 -10.23
C ASP A 607 10.66 -28.94 -11.02
N VAL A 608 11.77 -29.46 -11.56
CA VAL A 608 12.72 -28.70 -12.39
C VAL A 608 12.09 -28.11 -13.66
N ASN A 609 10.95 -28.64 -14.09
CA ASN A 609 10.21 -28.12 -15.21
C ASN A 609 9.31 -26.93 -14.84
N VAL A 610 9.02 -26.72 -13.55
CA VAL A 610 8.35 -25.52 -13.02
C VAL A 610 9.35 -24.39 -12.83
N TYR A 611 10.55 -24.72 -12.34
CA TYR A 611 11.66 -23.79 -12.24
C TYR A 611 12.99 -24.55 -12.34
N ASP A 612 13.91 -24.11 -13.19
CA ASP A 612 15.07 -24.92 -13.56
C ASP A 612 16.24 -24.85 -12.57
N LEU A 613 16.36 -23.77 -11.77
CA LEU A 613 17.39 -23.60 -10.76
C LEU A 613 16.87 -23.87 -9.35
N GLN A 614 17.01 -25.11 -8.90
CA GLN A 614 16.55 -25.60 -7.59
C GLN A 614 17.55 -25.35 -6.47
N GLY A 615 17.06 -25.31 -5.21
CA GLY A 615 17.90 -25.11 -4.03
C GLY A 615 18.29 -23.65 -3.80
N SER A 616 19.46 -23.43 -3.18
CA SER A 616 20.03 -22.10 -2.93
C SER A 616 21.36 -21.92 -3.67
N TYR A 617 21.70 -20.67 -3.96
CA TYR A 617 23.02 -20.31 -4.40
C TYR A 617 24.07 -20.64 -3.33
N VAL A 618 25.09 -21.42 -3.72
CA VAL A 618 26.27 -21.67 -2.89
C VAL A 618 27.42 -20.87 -3.45
N SER A 619 27.96 -19.95 -2.66
CA SER A 619 29.16 -19.21 -3.06
C SER A 619 30.33 -20.19 -3.23
N PRO A 620 31.17 -20.04 -4.26
CA PRO A 620 32.32 -20.90 -4.45
C PRO A 620 33.31 -20.76 -3.31
N ALA A 621 34.10 -21.81 -3.07
CA ALA A 621 35.24 -21.73 -2.17
C ALA A 621 36.23 -20.63 -2.63
N PRO A 622 36.96 -19.98 -1.69
CA PRO A 622 37.98 -18.99 -2.05
C PRO A 622 38.98 -19.54 -3.08
N GLY A 623 39.18 -18.80 -4.18
CA GLY A 623 40.09 -19.21 -5.27
C GLY A 623 39.46 -20.10 -6.35
N VAL A 624 38.23 -20.55 -6.18
CA VAL A 624 37.44 -21.21 -7.24
C VAL A 624 36.60 -20.15 -7.95
N ALA A 625 36.74 -20.05 -9.27
CA ALA A 625 35.87 -19.18 -10.06
C ALA A 625 34.43 -19.66 -9.91
N GLY A 626 33.58 -18.82 -9.33
CA GLY A 626 32.17 -19.14 -9.24
C GLY A 626 31.45 -19.12 -10.55
N PRO A 627 30.17 -19.57 -10.57
CA PRO A 627 29.29 -19.19 -11.64
C PRO A 627 29.37 -17.67 -11.85
N ALA A 628 29.97 -17.29 -12.98
CA ALA A 628 30.24 -15.92 -13.29
C ALA A 628 28.98 -15.26 -13.84
N PHE A 629 28.74 -14.03 -13.40
CA PHE A 629 27.93 -13.11 -14.16
C PHE A 629 28.78 -12.62 -15.33
N THR A 630 28.70 -13.28 -16.49
CA THR A 630 29.54 -12.94 -17.63
C THR A 630 28.78 -12.00 -18.55
N VAL A 631 29.34 -10.82 -18.85
CA VAL A 631 28.81 -9.92 -19.88
C VAL A 631 29.76 -9.90 -21.05
N VAL A 632 29.28 -10.25 -22.24
CA VAL A 632 30.01 -10.13 -23.50
C VAL A 632 29.26 -9.12 -24.36
N ASN A 633 29.91 -8.03 -24.75
CA ASN A 633 29.33 -6.96 -25.58
C ASN A 633 28.00 -6.36 -25.05
N GLY A 634 27.89 -6.21 -23.72
CA GLY A 634 26.66 -5.71 -23.08
C GLY A 634 25.54 -6.77 -22.91
N THR A 635 25.76 -7.99 -23.41
CA THR A 635 24.85 -9.13 -23.26
C THR A 635 25.32 -10.05 -22.15
N ILE A 636 24.42 -10.42 -21.26
CA ILE A 636 24.68 -11.37 -20.18
C ILE A 636 24.72 -12.79 -20.78
N THR A 637 25.86 -13.47 -20.66
CA THR A 637 26.16 -14.79 -21.25
C THR A 637 26.15 -15.92 -20.21
N ALA A 638 26.18 -15.61 -18.91
CA ALA A 638 25.96 -16.56 -17.82
C ALA A 638 25.45 -15.81 -16.57
N ASN A 639 24.48 -16.38 -15.85
CA ASN A 639 23.84 -15.71 -14.71
C ASN A 639 23.35 -16.70 -13.65
N ARG A 640 24.28 -17.40 -12.99
CA ARG A 640 24.01 -18.34 -11.89
C ARG A 640 24.44 -17.76 -10.54
N THR A 641 23.88 -16.63 -10.17
CA THR A 641 24.25 -15.87 -8.95
C THR A 641 23.15 -15.92 -7.89
N LEU A 642 23.42 -15.41 -6.67
CA LEU A 642 22.41 -15.26 -5.63
C LEU A 642 21.18 -14.50 -6.15
N GLY A 643 20.00 -15.04 -5.90
CA GLY A 643 18.70 -14.55 -6.38
C GLY A 643 18.23 -15.21 -7.68
N GLN A 644 18.92 -16.26 -8.13
CA GLN A 644 18.57 -17.05 -9.31
C GLN A 644 18.05 -18.44 -8.97
N TYR A 645 18.23 -18.91 -7.73
CA TYR A 645 17.79 -20.24 -7.31
C TYR A 645 16.48 -20.14 -6.53
N ALA A 646 15.68 -21.21 -6.55
CA ALA A 646 14.34 -21.26 -5.97
C ALA A 646 14.27 -20.77 -4.50
N ASP A 647 15.25 -21.14 -3.67
CA ASP A 647 15.28 -20.77 -2.26
C ASP A 647 15.96 -19.42 -1.98
N ASP A 648 16.53 -18.77 -3.00
CA ASP A 648 17.22 -17.51 -2.82
C ASP A 648 16.24 -16.37 -2.53
N THR A 649 16.63 -15.48 -1.63
CA THR A 649 15.96 -14.19 -1.44
C THR A 649 16.26 -13.25 -2.61
N MET A 650 15.31 -12.37 -2.90
CA MET A 650 15.37 -11.48 -4.05
C MET A 650 15.77 -10.07 -3.63
N TRP A 651 16.74 -9.49 -4.34
CA TRP A 651 17.08 -8.07 -4.24
C TRP A 651 16.11 -7.28 -5.12
N PRO A 652 15.61 -6.11 -4.68
CA PRO A 652 16.02 -5.31 -3.53
C PRO A 652 15.35 -5.63 -2.19
N TRP A 653 14.47 -6.61 -2.09
CA TRP A 653 13.61 -6.74 -0.91
C TRP A 653 14.26 -7.42 0.31
N ASP A 654 15.37 -8.13 0.12
CA ASP A 654 16.03 -8.89 1.18
C ASP A 654 16.87 -8.04 2.17
N ASN A 655 17.09 -6.76 1.82
CA ASN A 655 17.94 -5.80 2.53
C ASN A 655 19.38 -6.28 2.79
N VAL A 656 19.86 -7.25 1.99
CA VAL A 656 21.23 -7.75 2.09
C VAL A 656 22.15 -6.81 1.32
N LYS A 657 23.15 -6.28 2.01
CA LYS A 657 24.08 -5.25 1.53
C LYS A 657 25.36 -5.83 0.92
N ARG A 658 26.22 -4.95 0.41
CA ARG A 658 27.61 -5.28 0.06
C ARG A 658 28.33 -5.85 1.28
N GLY A 659 28.94 -7.01 1.12
CA GLY A 659 29.69 -7.67 2.20
C GLY A 659 30.40 -8.98 1.81
N SER A 660 30.13 -9.53 0.62
CA SER A 660 30.77 -10.73 0.08
C SER A 660 31.05 -10.58 -1.42
N PRO A 661 31.89 -11.44 -2.02
CA PRO A 661 32.04 -11.47 -3.48
C PRO A 661 30.71 -11.63 -4.24
N ALA A 662 29.76 -12.41 -3.70
CA ALA A 662 28.44 -12.61 -4.31
C ALA A 662 27.52 -11.37 -4.22
N THR A 663 27.74 -10.52 -3.21
CA THR A 663 26.94 -9.30 -2.96
C THR A 663 27.73 -8.01 -3.20
N ALA A 664 28.92 -8.09 -3.80
CA ALA A 664 29.84 -6.95 -3.93
C ALA A 664 29.25 -5.76 -4.70
N GLU A 665 28.24 -5.99 -5.54
CA GLU A 665 27.58 -4.94 -6.33
C GLU A 665 26.30 -4.38 -5.67
N ARG A 666 25.86 -4.93 -4.54
CA ARG A 666 24.65 -4.46 -3.86
C ARG A 666 24.89 -3.09 -3.23
N PRO A 667 24.01 -2.10 -3.42
CA PRO A 667 24.08 -0.84 -2.69
C PRO A 667 23.92 -1.05 -1.18
N ASP A 668 24.33 -0.06 -0.39
CA ASP A 668 24.18 -0.07 1.08
C ASP A 668 22.72 0.10 1.54
N ILE A 669 21.86 0.53 0.62
CA ILE A 669 20.43 0.76 0.82
C ILE A 669 19.68 -0.06 -0.21
N ALA A 670 18.74 -0.87 0.27
CA ALA A 670 17.81 -1.59 -0.59
C ALA A 670 16.50 -0.80 -0.61
N ILE A 671 16.30 -0.03 -1.68
CA ILE A 671 15.34 1.10 -1.72
C ILE A 671 13.89 0.62 -1.61
N LEU A 672 13.58 -0.55 -2.17
CA LEU A 672 12.24 -1.15 -2.15
C LEU A 672 12.04 -2.17 -1.00
N ALA A 673 12.92 -2.20 0.00
CA ALA A 673 12.75 -3.07 1.17
C ALA A 673 12.03 -2.36 2.33
N PRO A 674 11.16 -3.06 3.08
CA PRO A 674 10.69 -4.43 2.85
C PRO A 674 9.67 -4.54 1.70
N PHE A 675 9.43 -5.75 1.19
CA PHE A 675 8.31 -6.00 0.29
C PHE A 675 6.97 -5.69 0.98
N PRO A 676 6.05 -4.92 0.38
CA PRO A 676 4.78 -4.60 1.01
C PRO A 676 3.94 -5.87 1.14
N THR A 677 3.49 -6.21 2.34
CA THR A 677 2.56 -7.33 2.59
C THR A 677 1.14 -6.82 2.68
N THR A 678 0.22 -7.43 1.92
CA THR A 678 -1.21 -7.18 2.08
C THR A 678 -1.76 -8.03 3.22
N LEU A 679 -2.73 -7.50 3.95
CA LEU A 679 -3.36 -8.22 5.06
C LEU A 679 -4.12 -9.48 4.55
N ALA A 680 -4.71 -9.39 3.33
CA ALA A 680 -5.46 -10.50 2.72
C ALA A 680 -4.60 -11.67 2.23
N ALA A 681 -3.31 -11.41 1.95
CA ALA A 681 -2.40 -12.38 1.37
C ALA A 681 -1.09 -12.40 2.14
N SER A 682 -0.84 -13.51 2.83
CA SER A 682 0.41 -13.74 3.58
C SER A 682 1.63 -13.97 2.69
N SER A 683 1.46 -13.90 1.36
CA SER A 683 2.50 -14.20 0.36
C SER A 683 2.69 -13.05 -0.66
N PRO A 684 3.92 -12.75 -1.09
CA PRO A 684 5.15 -13.25 -0.48
C PRO A 684 5.39 -12.51 0.85
N SER A 685 6.30 -13.04 1.67
CA SER A 685 6.73 -12.35 2.89
C SER A 685 7.40 -11.01 2.59
N ALA A 686 7.66 -10.22 3.63
CA ALA A 686 8.45 -8.98 3.55
C ALA A 686 9.84 -9.15 2.88
N LYS A 687 10.35 -10.38 2.78
CA LYS A 687 11.56 -10.77 2.04
C LYS A 687 11.23 -11.91 1.07
N PRO A 688 10.69 -11.62 -0.13
CA PRO A 688 10.36 -12.64 -1.11
C PRO A 688 11.57 -13.48 -1.49
N THR A 689 11.31 -14.76 -1.68
CA THR A 689 12.21 -15.69 -2.37
C THR A 689 11.66 -16.00 -3.75
N VAL A 690 12.51 -16.51 -4.65
CA VAL A 690 12.09 -16.92 -5.99
C VAL A 690 10.91 -17.89 -5.93
N LYS A 691 10.95 -18.90 -5.06
CA LYS A 691 9.84 -19.85 -4.89
C LYS A 691 8.56 -19.23 -4.38
N SER A 692 8.65 -18.19 -3.53
CA SER A 692 7.46 -17.60 -2.92
C SER A 692 6.55 -16.89 -3.92
N VAL A 693 7.04 -16.59 -5.13
CA VAL A 693 6.25 -15.92 -6.18
C VAL A 693 5.88 -16.84 -7.35
N ILE A 694 6.27 -18.12 -7.31
CA ILE A 694 5.98 -19.08 -8.40
C ILE A 694 4.53 -19.55 -8.35
N ASP A 695 4.07 -20.01 -7.19
CA ASP A 695 2.70 -20.46 -7.00
C ASP A 695 1.76 -19.27 -6.72
N TYR A 696 1.44 -18.52 -7.79
CA TYR A 696 0.66 -17.29 -7.66
C TYR A 696 -0.78 -17.51 -7.17
N LEU A 697 -1.28 -18.74 -7.28
CA LEU A 697 -2.63 -19.14 -6.92
C LEU A 697 -2.72 -19.84 -5.57
N GLY A 698 -1.57 -20.28 -5.02
CA GLY A 698 -1.54 -21.10 -3.81
C GLY A 698 -2.03 -22.54 -4.06
N ILE A 699 -1.89 -23.06 -5.28
CA ILE A 699 -2.37 -24.39 -5.66
C ILE A 699 -1.68 -25.51 -4.89
N THR A 700 -0.40 -25.35 -4.61
CA THR A 700 0.43 -26.36 -3.94
C THR A 700 0.38 -26.27 -2.43
N ASN A 701 -0.26 -25.24 -1.89
CA ASN A 701 -0.40 -25.07 -0.46
C ASN A 701 -1.53 -25.96 0.07
N THR A 702 -1.33 -26.54 1.26
CA THR A 702 -2.35 -27.35 1.93
C THR A 702 -3.48 -26.49 2.51
N SER A 703 -3.25 -25.18 2.67
CA SER A 703 -4.29 -24.22 3.05
C SER A 703 -4.90 -23.56 1.82
N PRO A 704 -6.24 -23.59 1.65
CA PRO A 704 -6.91 -22.66 0.74
C PRO A 704 -6.59 -21.21 1.14
N ALA A 705 -6.58 -20.29 0.18
CA ALA A 705 -6.33 -18.84 0.36
C ALA A 705 -4.89 -18.39 0.64
N SER A 706 -3.90 -18.96 -0.05
CA SER A 706 -2.48 -18.58 0.09
C SER A 706 -1.81 -18.00 -1.17
N GLY A 707 -2.61 -17.68 -2.19
CA GLY A 707 -2.13 -17.06 -3.43
C GLY A 707 -1.58 -15.64 -3.23
N LEU A 708 -1.02 -15.07 -4.30
CA LEU A 708 -0.38 -13.75 -4.28
C LEU A 708 -1.35 -12.57 -4.36
N GLY A 709 -2.64 -12.85 -4.54
CA GLY A 709 -3.70 -11.84 -4.54
C GLY A 709 -3.91 -11.11 -5.87
N PHE A 710 -3.62 -11.75 -7.00
CA PHE A 710 -3.93 -11.24 -8.34
C PHE A 710 -4.46 -12.34 -9.28
N GLY A 711 -5.09 -11.93 -10.38
CA GLY A 711 -5.54 -12.79 -11.48
C GLY A 711 -5.63 -12.01 -12.79
N TYR A 712 -6.01 -12.69 -13.88
CA TYR A 712 -6.16 -12.11 -15.22
C TYR A 712 -7.56 -12.34 -15.80
N ASP A 713 -8.04 -11.43 -16.63
CA ASP A 713 -9.41 -11.44 -17.17
C ASP A 713 -9.65 -12.44 -18.30
N ASP A 714 -8.60 -12.95 -18.94
CA ASP A 714 -8.71 -13.76 -20.16
C ASP A 714 -8.47 -15.27 -19.95
N PHE A 715 -8.16 -15.69 -18.72
CA PHE A 715 -8.11 -17.10 -18.36
C PHE A 715 -8.44 -17.35 -16.88
N PHE A 716 -8.99 -18.52 -16.62
CA PHE A 716 -9.54 -18.93 -15.33
C PHE A 716 -8.83 -20.19 -14.89
N PRO A 717 -8.01 -20.13 -13.82
CA PRO A 717 -7.10 -21.21 -13.52
C PRO A 717 -7.70 -22.42 -12.80
N TYR A 718 -9.02 -22.46 -12.63
CA TYR A 718 -9.76 -23.44 -11.83
C TYR A 718 -10.98 -24.00 -12.55
#